data_AF-A0A943JXU7-F1
#
_entry.id   AF-A0A943JXU7-F1
#
_cell.length_a   1.000
_cell.length_b   1.000
_cell.length_c   1.000
_cell.angle_alpha   90.00
_cell.angle_beta   90.00
_cell.angle_gamma   90.00
#
_symmetry.space_group_name_H-M   'P 1'
#
loop_
_entity.id
_entity.type
_entity.pdbx_description
1 polymer ?
#
loop_
_entity_poly.entity_id
_entity_poly.type
_entity_poly.pdbx_seq_one_letter_code
_entity_poly.pdbx_strand_id
1 'polypeptide(L)'
;MARITSKKRRIVVSLLSLSMMAQQTFVPMAAVASNITGAGSVHGDNITTGANGNTIFDLAPSAHNGNIGYRQYKNFNLSEGDIANLIFKYGSENVSKFVNFVDNTVNINGIVNTMRDGNFYDGKAVFISPNGVVVGASGVLNVGSLSVLTPTQEQYTKFKGNMYTNAPILSAEGTPEFNALMTDKGTGTIEINGKIVARDTIHLAAADVNINSGANLMAGVKNGDQITSNAQADALFQKLVNTDAMIVGNEFQNVNGNIQITSYGSNGGVKIASNSVVKNFGAGNIDISSEGSKGVSIESGTVNSRGETNITSKQGGVKISGSIRNANGELNITSNDGGIKVTDSGWVNNINGDTNITSKGSGGIVVNNYIKTKNGNTTLKNEGTKGIEIVSGQVEADKGNLTIDNSASGGILIDQFEENTNNAVSNKNGKLTINNTGAGGITIKGNVYSDGYDSTITNTNGALNIKSTGLVKNNTNKLTMNNSGTGGINIEGLVRAHGVDINNQNSNVVIGDNTSNDNYISSDGDVNIKITNGNLLNKGVVKTLIQTKNGGDLNINVTDGTIGTDSEAFAGVGADARDLTKSINANVDGTYTAVTTKQNKANDLVINLAALNSDMKLNYINADGKAILLADSTVKGQTPYNIINASKDSSKANVQGKGISMIASGSIGTKDNKVTFNQTAGQFNNDGYDISDGGDLTYTPNSNYTVNMLTKNGDINVKGKDDAYDTNVGTMIARKGSINAEFSGNTYIDEINANKKINVVTRGAEMYINNLGQTPNTPVDYYGSNGNIVAESADIKVLDINQNTRVDEEVIDGVHHWADSHLIIKNGKVSGNKEDGKQDLTLTADNIYAGGYRFYMGKDRNEEGKTYWVYDDRTSMTKPDGSTLTIRANAVRPDDVSEIGRDVNERNYYEGGSVQEDKPGYVDEDDDHLIVPEDDDDSDSDADADADADADADADADADMDADADADADADAD
;
A
#
# COMPACT_ATOMS: atom_id res chain seq x y z
N MET A 1 20.54 -20.46 13.92
CA MET A 1 21.38 -21.65 13.69
C MET A 1 20.68 -22.90 14.21
N ALA A 2 20.29 -23.82 13.32
CA ALA A 2 20.24 -25.28 13.53
C ALA A 2 19.93 -25.90 12.15
N ARG A 3 20.99 -26.12 11.35
CA ARG A 3 20.93 -26.72 10.01
C ARG A 3 20.56 -28.20 10.12
N ILE A 4 19.40 -28.59 9.59
CA ILE A 4 19.10 -30.00 9.32
C ILE A 4 19.70 -30.35 7.95
N THR A 5 20.76 -31.16 7.96
CA THR A 5 21.54 -31.56 6.78
C THR A 5 20.90 -32.71 5.99
N SER A 6 21.22 -32.76 4.70
CA SER A 6 20.70 -33.66 3.64
C SER A 6 20.81 -35.17 3.89
N LYS A 7 21.43 -35.62 5.00
CA LYS A 7 21.54 -37.04 5.35
C LYS A 7 20.23 -37.67 5.84
N LYS A 8 19.23 -36.89 6.28
CA LYS A 8 17.91 -37.44 6.68
C LYS A 8 16.99 -37.81 5.50
N ARG A 9 17.25 -37.32 4.27
CA ARG A 9 16.46 -37.70 3.08
C ARG A 9 16.70 -39.14 2.61
N ARG A 10 17.84 -39.77 2.94
CA ARG A 10 18.12 -41.18 2.55
C ARG A 10 17.53 -42.22 3.51
N ILE A 11 17.28 -41.87 4.77
CA ILE A 11 16.70 -42.78 5.78
C ILE A 11 15.16 -42.78 5.71
N VAL A 12 14.53 -41.65 5.34
CA VAL A 12 13.07 -41.60 5.12
C VAL A 12 12.66 -42.30 3.83
N VAL A 13 13.50 -42.28 2.78
CA VAL A 13 13.23 -43.01 1.51
C VAL A 13 13.40 -44.54 1.66
N SER A 14 14.22 -45.00 2.61
CA SER A 14 14.38 -46.44 2.90
C SER A 14 13.36 -46.98 3.91
N LEU A 15 12.78 -46.13 4.77
CA LEU A 15 11.65 -46.49 5.64
C LEU A 15 10.29 -46.37 4.93
N LEU A 16 10.11 -45.47 3.95
CA LEU A 16 8.90 -45.42 3.11
C LEU A 16 8.80 -46.60 2.14
N SER A 17 9.93 -47.13 1.66
CA SER A 17 9.93 -48.32 0.79
C SER A 17 9.61 -49.62 1.53
N LEU A 18 9.91 -49.71 2.84
CA LEU A 18 9.45 -50.82 3.69
C LEU A 18 7.99 -50.66 4.16
N SER A 19 7.47 -49.44 4.35
CA SER A 19 6.05 -49.24 4.70
C SER A 19 5.09 -49.39 3.52
N MET A 20 5.56 -49.24 2.27
CA MET A 20 4.75 -49.48 1.07
C MET A 20 4.55 -50.96 0.72
N MET A 21 5.24 -51.89 1.38
CA MET A 21 4.99 -53.33 1.20
C MET A 21 3.95 -53.90 2.18
N ALA A 22 3.40 -53.09 3.09
CA ALA A 22 2.51 -53.58 4.17
C ALA A 22 1.02 -53.26 4.00
N GLN A 23 0.58 -52.64 2.90
CA GLN A 23 -0.85 -52.47 2.56
C GLN A 23 -1.11 -52.77 1.08
N GLN A 24 -0.80 -53.99 0.67
CA GLN A 24 -1.50 -54.62 -0.46
C GLN A 24 -2.15 -55.88 0.10
N THR A 25 -3.43 -55.79 0.44
CA THR A 25 -4.29 -56.98 0.35
C THR A 25 -4.41 -57.32 -1.12
N PHE A 26 -3.35 -57.92 -1.69
CA PHE A 26 -3.45 -58.70 -2.90
C PHE A 26 -4.34 -59.89 -2.55
N VAL A 27 -5.63 -59.81 -2.88
CA VAL A 27 -6.39 -61.02 -3.14
C VAL A 27 -5.91 -61.47 -4.52
N PRO A 28 -5.17 -62.58 -4.65
CA PRO A 28 -4.89 -63.12 -5.98
C PRO A 28 -6.25 -63.51 -6.57
N MET A 29 -6.74 -62.76 -7.56
CA MET A 29 -7.85 -63.25 -8.37
C MET A 29 -7.32 -64.47 -9.12
N ALA A 30 -7.78 -65.65 -8.71
CA ALA A 30 -7.76 -66.81 -9.58
C ALA A 30 -8.29 -66.39 -10.95
N ALA A 31 -7.64 -66.83 -12.04
CA ALA A 31 -8.12 -66.56 -13.40
C ALA A 31 -9.56 -67.09 -13.56
N VAL A 32 -10.54 -66.20 -13.38
CA VAL A 32 -11.95 -66.51 -13.61
C VAL A 32 -12.14 -66.42 -15.11
N ALA A 33 -12.57 -67.51 -15.75
CA ALA A 33 -12.88 -67.50 -17.18
C ALA A 33 -13.99 -66.47 -17.49
N SER A 34 -14.01 -65.97 -18.73
CA SER A 34 -15.02 -65.00 -19.16
C SER A 34 -16.42 -65.58 -19.00
N ASN A 35 -17.31 -64.78 -18.41
CA ASN A 35 -18.70 -65.12 -18.16
C ASN A 35 -19.59 -63.94 -18.55
N ILE A 36 -19.99 -63.93 -19.82
CA ILE A 36 -20.97 -63.00 -20.37
C ILE A 36 -22.27 -63.79 -20.57
N THR A 37 -23.27 -63.52 -19.71
CA THR A 37 -24.50 -64.31 -19.71
C THR A 37 -25.30 -64.13 -20.99
N GLY A 38 -25.73 -65.24 -21.60
CA GLY A 38 -26.53 -65.23 -22.82
C GLY A 38 -25.74 -64.92 -24.10
N ALA A 39 -24.41 -64.84 -24.05
CA ALA A 39 -23.57 -64.78 -25.24
C ALA A 39 -23.82 -66.00 -26.15
N GLY A 40 -23.91 -65.79 -27.46
CA GLY A 40 -24.23 -66.84 -28.44
C GLY A 40 -25.69 -67.25 -28.46
N SER A 41 -26.55 -66.64 -27.64
CA SER A 41 -27.99 -66.96 -27.53
C SER A 41 -28.91 -65.99 -28.28
N VAL A 42 -28.35 -64.91 -28.84
CA VAL A 42 -29.09 -63.87 -29.57
C VAL A 42 -28.75 -63.95 -31.06
N HIS A 43 -29.72 -63.73 -31.95
CA HIS A 43 -29.47 -63.69 -33.38
C HIS A 43 -28.50 -62.56 -33.74
N GLY A 44 -27.40 -62.91 -34.41
CA GLY A 44 -26.30 -61.98 -34.71
C GLY A 44 -25.14 -62.04 -33.71
N ASP A 45 -25.26 -62.79 -32.61
CA ASP A 45 -24.11 -63.14 -31.79
C ASP A 45 -23.17 -64.09 -32.53
N ASN A 46 -21.88 -63.97 -32.27
CA ASN A 46 -20.87 -64.91 -32.70
C ASN A 46 -19.81 -65.07 -31.61
N ILE A 47 -19.40 -66.30 -31.33
CA ILE A 47 -18.30 -66.58 -30.39
C ILE A 47 -17.24 -67.33 -31.17
N THR A 48 -16.08 -66.70 -31.31
CA THR A 48 -14.97 -67.27 -32.09
C THR A 48 -13.69 -67.32 -31.28
N THR A 49 -12.80 -68.22 -31.66
CA THR A 49 -11.43 -68.23 -31.16
C THR A 49 -10.60 -67.30 -32.04
N GLY A 50 -10.04 -66.25 -31.44
CA GLY A 50 -9.16 -65.31 -32.13
C GLY A 50 -7.81 -65.92 -32.49
N ALA A 51 -7.06 -65.20 -33.32
CA ALA A 51 -5.75 -65.64 -33.83
C ALA A 51 -4.72 -65.93 -32.71
N ASN A 52 -4.92 -65.36 -31.51
CA ASN A 52 -4.03 -65.52 -30.36
C ASN A 52 -4.58 -66.52 -29.32
N GLY A 53 -5.59 -67.33 -29.68
CA GLY A 53 -6.23 -68.30 -28.78
C GLY A 53 -7.19 -67.70 -27.75
N ASN A 54 -7.46 -66.40 -27.84
CA ASN A 54 -8.43 -65.69 -27.01
C ASN A 54 -9.88 -65.91 -27.49
N THR A 55 -10.85 -65.67 -26.62
CA THR A 55 -12.27 -65.72 -26.97
C THR A 55 -12.74 -64.34 -27.45
N ILE A 56 -13.36 -64.30 -28.64
CA ILE A 56 -13.98 -63.11 -29.20
C ILE A 56 -15.50 -63.29 -29.13
N PHE A 57 -16.16 -62.43 -28.36
CA PHE A 57 -17.60 -62.34 -28.20
C PHE A 57 -18.13 -61.19 -29.07
N ASP A 58 -18.72 -61.50 -30.22
CA ASP A 58 -19.54 -60.55 -30.97
C ASP A 58 -20.95 -60.57 -30.37
N LEU A 59 -21.36 -59.45 -29.78
CA LEU A 59 -22.60 -59.31 -29.03
C LEU A 59 -23.56 -58.37 -29.77
N ALA A 60 -24.67 -58.91 -30.26
CA ALA A 60 -25.74 -58.12 -30.87
C ALA A 60 -26.80 -57.69 -29.83
N PRO A 61 -27.58 -56.63 -30.08
CA PRO A 61 -28.76 -56.28 -29.29
C PRO A 61 -29.80 -57.39 -29.34
N SER A 62 -30.47 -57.67 -28.23
CA SER A 62 -31.58 -58.63 -28.21
C SER A 62 -32.92 -58.01 -28.66
N ALA A 63 -33.00 -56.68 -28.66
CA ALA A 63 -34.14 -55.91 -29.15
C ALA A 63 -33.68 -54.49 -29.53
N HIS A 64 -34.53 -53.74 -30.24
CA HIS A 64 -34.27 -52.36 -30.61
C HIS A 64 -35.54 -51.49 -30.55
N ASN A 65 -35.35 -50.18 -30.44
CA ASN A 65 -36.37 -49.16 -30.63
C ASN A 65 -35.76 -48.03 -31.47
N GLY A 66 -36.15 -47.93 -32.75
CA GLY A 66 -35.52 -47.01 -33.71
C GLY A 66 -34.01 -47.27 -33.83
N ASN A 67 -33.19 -46.25 -33.61
CA ASN A 67 -31.74 -46.35 -33.68
C ASN A 67 -31.08 -46.82 -32.36
N ILE A 68 -31.84 -47.35 -31.40
CA ILE A 68 -31.33 -47.79 -30.08
C ILE A 68 -31.47 -49.30 -29.97
N GLY A 69 -30.34 -50.01 -29.90
CA GLY A 69 -30.29 -51.42 -29.51
C GLY A 69 -30.16 -51.56 -28.00
N TYR A 70 -30.73 -52.62 -27.43
CA TYR A 70 -30.56 -52.91 -26.01
C TYR A 70 -30.51 -54.42 -25.70
N ARG A 71 -29.80 -54.76 -24.62
CA ARG A 71 -29.62 -56.14 -24.16
C ARG A 71 -29.47 -56.23 -22.64
N GLN A 72 -29.89 -57.36 -22.09
CA GLN A 72 -29.81 -57.68 -20.67
C GLN A 72 -28.81 -58.81 -20.43
N TYR A 73 -28.06 -58.71 -19.34
CA TYR A 73 -27.08 -59.68 -18.88
C TYR A 73 -27.25 -59.92 -17.38
N LYS A 74 -27.05 -61.16 -16.93
CA LYS A 74 -26.87 -61.42 -15.49
C LYS A 74 -25.45 -61.04 -15.06
N ASN A 75 -24.45 -61.57 -15.77
CA ASN A 75 -23.04 -61.26 -15.58
C ASN A 75 -22.44 -60.70 -16.88
N PHE A 76 -21.53 -59.74 -16.74
CA PHE A 76 -20.64 -59.27 -17.79
C PHE A 76 -19.22 -59.27 -17.22
N ASN A 77 -18.58 -60.44 -17.20
CA ASN A 77 -17.20 -60.62 -16.77
C ASN A 77 -16.35 -60.98 -17.98
N LEU A 78 -15.50 -60.05 -18.42
CA LEU A 78 -14.58 -60.25 -19.54
C LEU A 78 -13.14 -60.37 -19.00
N SER A 79 -12.50 -61.50 -19.24
CA SER A 79 -11.16 -61.82 -18.75
C SER A 79 -10.08 -61.15 -19.58
N GLU A 80 -8.89 -61.02 -19.02
CA GLU A 80 -7.71 -60.55 -19.75
C GLU A 80 -7.47 -61.38 -21.02
N GLY A 81 -7.12 -60.71 -22.13
CA GLY A 81 -6.91 -61.32 -23.44
C GLY A 81 -8.20 -61.54 -24.26
N ASP A 82 -9.36 -61.72 -23.64
CA ASP A 82 -10.64 -61.89 -24.35
C ASP A 82 -11.18 -60.55 -24.88
N ILE A 83 -12.00 -60.62 -25.93
CA ILE A 83 -12.56 -59.46 -26.64
C ILE A 83 -14.08 -59.53 -26.64
N ALA A 84 -14.75 -58.43 -26.33
CA ALA A 84 -16.19 -58.25 -26.57
C ALA A 84 -16.43 -57.14 -27.59
N ASN A 85 -16.93 -57.49 -28.77
CA ASN A 85 -17.35 -56.54 -29.79
C ASN A 85 -18.85 -56.29 -29.64
N LEU A 86 -19.23 -55.08 -29.24
CA LEU A 86 -20.61 -54.64 -29.25
C LEU A 86 -21.01 -54.33 -30.69
N ILE A 87 -21.90 -55.14 -31.26
CA ILE A 87 -22.32 -55.03 -32.67
C ILE A 87 -23.49 -54.06 -32.78
N PHE A 88 -23.27 -52.90 -33.42
CA PHE A 88 -24.27 -51.85 -33.60
C PHE A 88 -25.21 -52.14 -34.78
N LYS A 89 -25.75 -53.37 -34.82
CA LYS A 89 -26.81 -53.83 -35.74
C LYS A 89 -27.80 -54.74 -35.04
N TYR A 90 -29.09 -54.61 -35.36
CA TYR A 90 -30.14 -55.55 -34.98
C TYR A 90 -30.69 -56.20 -36.26
N GLY A 91 -30.24 -57.42 -36.57
CA GLY A 91 -30.49 -58.01 -37.89
C GLY A 91 -29.89 -57.14 -39.01
N SER A 92 -30.72 -56.68 -39.95
CA SER A 92 -30.33 -55.74 -41.01
C SER A 92 -30.33 -54.27 -40.57
N GLU A 93 -30.96 -53.93 -39.44
CA GLU A 93 -31.14 -52.56 -38.99
C GLU A 93 -29.90 -52.00 -38.29
N ASN A 94 -29.59 -50.73 -38.56
CA ASN A 94 -28.46 -50.03 -37.95
C ASN A 94 -28.91 -49.27 -36.69
N VAL A 95 -28.23 -49.48 -35.56
CA VAL A 95 -28.49 -48.76 -34.31
C VAL A 95 -27.30 -47.88 -33.95
N SER A 96 -27.49 -46.60 -33.60
CA SER A 96 -26.40 -45.69 -33.22
C SER A 96 -26.06 -45.74 -31.72
N LYS A 97 -26.94 -46.33 -30.90
CA LYS A 97 -26.75 -46.47 -29.45
C LYS A 97 -27.01 -47.92 -29.03
N PHE A 98 -26.23 -48.42 -28.08
CA PHE A 98 -26.38 -49.78 -27.55
C PHE A 98 -26.36 -49.78 -26.02
N VAL A 99 -27.53 -50.06 -25.42
CA VAL A 99 -27.74 -50.09 -23.97
C VAL A 99 -27.60 -51.51 -23.41
N ASN A 100 -26.66 -51.70 -22.49
CA ASN A 100 -26.29 -52.95 -21.86
C ASN A 100 -26.68 -52.93 -20.38
N PHE A 101 -27.74 -53.65 -20.02
CA PHE A 101 -28.20 -53.79 -18.64
C PHE A 101 -27.56 -55.01 -18.00
N VAL A 102 -26.89 -54.83 -16.86
CA VAL A 102 -26.19 -55.93 -16.17
C VAL A 102 -26.64 -56.03 -14.72
N ASP A 103 -27.13 -57.20 -14.31
CA ASP A 103 -27.66 -57.39 -12.95
C ASP A 103 -26.56 -57.28 -11.90
N ASN A 104 -25.43 -57.95 -12.12
CA ASN A 104 -24.25 -57.91 -11.24
C ASN A 104 -23.25 -56.83 -11.67
N THR A 105 -22.17 -56.68 -10.90
CA THR A 105 -21.05 -55.80 -11.25
C THR A 105 -20.49 -56.16 -12.63
N VAL A 106 -20.24 -55.15 -13.46
CA VAL A 106 -19.55 -55.32 -14.75
C VAL A 106 -18.06 -55.37 -14.49
N ASN A 107 -17.37 -56.43 -14.91
CA ASN A 107 -15.92 -56.57 -14.77
C ASN A 107 -15.27 -56.71 -16.15
N ILE A 108 -14.45 -55.73 -16.54
CA ILE A 108 -13.77 -55.68 -17.84
C ILE A 108 -12.26 -55.72 -17.60
N ASN A 109 -11.67 -56.91 -17.72
CA ASN A 109 -10.21 -57.13 -17.78
C ASN A 109 -9.71 -57.35 -19.22
N GLY A 110 -10.61 -57.68 -20.15
CA GLY A 110 -10.32 -57.80 -21.59
C GLY A 110 -10.61 -56.51 -22.38
N ILE A 111 -10.84 -56.65 -23.68
CA ILE A 111 -11.02 -55.52 -24.62
C ILE A 111 -12.48 -55.43 -25.08
N VAL A 112 -13.10 -54.27 -24.92
CA VAL A 112 -14.43 -53.97 -25.48
C VAL A 112 -14.29 -53.03 -26.67
N ASN A 113 -14.89 -53.37 -27.82
CA ASN A 113 -14.97 -52.50 -28.99
C ASN A 113 -16.41 -52.19 -29.39
N THR A 114 -16.68 -50.99 -29.90
CA THR A 114 -17.91 -50.69 -30.66
C THR A 114 -17.69 -50.98 -32.13
N MET A 115 -18.46 -51.91 -32.69
CA MET A 115 -18.26 -52.42 -34.05
C MET A 115 -19.55 -52.34 -34.88
N ARG A 116 -19.42 -52.10 -36.17
CA ARG A 116 -20.49 -52.26 -37.15
C ARG A 116 -19.89 -52.69 -38.49
N ASP A 117 -20.53 -53.65 -39.16
CA ASP A 117 -20.10 -54.11 -40.48
C ASP A 117 -18.61 -54.49 -40.55
N GLY A 118 -18.11 -55.15 -39.49
CA GLY A 118 -16.72 -55.61 -39.37
C GLY A 118 -15.69 -54.52 -39.07
N ASN A 119 -16.10 -53.25 -38.94
CA ASN A 119 -15.21 -52.13 -38.65
C ASN A 119 -15.56 -51.49 -37.30
N PHE A 120 -14.61 -50.75 -36.74
CA PHE A 120 -14.89 -49.88 -35.61
C PHE A 120 -15.99 -48.87 -35.98
N TYR A 121 -16.86 -48.56 -35.02
CA TYR A 121 -17.99 -47.67 -35.23
C TYR A 121 -18.14 -46.66 -34.09
N ASP A 122 -18.39 -45.41 -34.43
CA ASP A 122 -18.53 -44.27 -33.50
C ASP A 122 -19.88 -44.27 -32.73
N GLY A 123 -20.43 -45.44 -32.46
CA GLY A 123 -21.67 -45.62 -31.70
C GLY A 123 -21.50 -45.38 -30.20
N LYS A 124 -22.62 -45.05 -29.54
CA LYS A 124 -22.67 -44.87 -28.08
C LYS A 124 -22.94 -46.19 -27.36
N ALA A 125 -21.96 -46.69 -26.62
CA ALA A 125 -22.13 -47.80 -25.69
C ALA A 125 -22.61 -47.27 -24.33
N VAL A 126 -23.70 -47.80 -23.81
CA VAL A 126 -24.25 -47.45 -22.49
C VAL A 126 -24.23 -48.70 -21.62
N PHE A 127 -23.53 -48.68 -20.49
CA PHE A 127 -23.55 -49.75 -19.48
C PHE A 127 -24.33 -49.28 -18.25
N ILE A 128 -25.29 -50.10 -17.82
CA ILE A 128 -26.15 -49.80 -16.67
C ILE A 128 -26.09 -50.98 -15.70
N SER A 129 -25.54 -50.75 -14.50
CA SER A 129 -25.49 -51.77 -13.43
C SER A 129 -25.64 -51.12 -12.05
N PRO A 130 -26.62 -51.53 -11.23
CA PRO A 130 -26.80 -50.99 -9.88
C PRO A 130 -25.64 -51.39 -8.94
N ASN A 131 -24.89 -52.44 -9.29
CA ASN A 131 -23.79 -53.00 -8.51
C ASN A 131 -22.40 -52.49 -8.95
N GLY A 132 -22.35 -51.51 -9.85
CA GLY A 132 -21.11 -50.86 -10.26
C GLY A 132 -20.39 -51.49 -11.46
N VAL A 133 -19.29 -50.84 -11.85
CA VAL A 133 -18.47 -51.21 -13.01
C VAL A 133 -16.99 -51.10 -12.65
N VAL A 134 -16.23 -52.13 -13.00
CA VAL A 134 -14.79 -52.20 -12.84
C VAL A 134 -14.13 -52.41 -14.20
N VAL A 135 -13.29 -51.48 -14.61
CA VAL A 135 -12.32 -51.68 -15.70
C VAL A 135 -11.00 -52.03 -15.04
N GLY A 136 -10.63 -53.31 -15.07
CA GLY A 136 -9.40 -53.81 -14.45
C GLY A 136 -8.14 -53.26 -15.14
N ALA A 137 -6.96 -53.52 -14.56
CA ALA A 137 -5.70 -52.95 -15.03
C ALA A 137 -5.37 -53.31 -16.50
N SER A 138 -5.73 -54.52 -16.94
CA SER A 138 -5.62 -54.98 -18.33
C SER A 138 -6.84 -54.59 -19.19
N GLY A 139 -7.91 -54.07 -18.60
CA GLY A 139 -9.14 -53.73 -19.29
C GLY A 139 -8.97 -52.58 -20.29
N VAL A 140 -9.57 -52.71 -21.47
CA VAL A 140 -9.57 -51.67 -22.51
C VAL A 140 -10.98 -51.46 -23.04
N LEU A 141 -11.47 -50.23 -23.05
CA LEU A 141 -12.70 -49.86 -23.77
C LEU A 141 -12.32 -48.94 -24.92
N ASN A 142 -12.57 -49.38 -26.15
CA ASN A 142 -12.41 -48.61 -27.38
C ASN A 142 -13.78 -48.38 -28.00
N VAL A 143 -14.30 -47.16 -27.85
CA VAL A 143 -15.72 -46.87 -28.11
C VAL A 143 -15.89 -45.58 -28.90
N GLY A 144 -17.03 -45.42 -29.58
CA GLY A 144 -17.43 -44.13 -30.14
C GLY A 144 -17.73 -43.11 -29.05
N SER A 145 -18.71 -43.44 -28.21
CA SER A 145 -19.00 -42.78 -26.93
C SER A 145 -19.30 -43.83 -25.87
N LEU A 146 -19.09 -43.48 -24.61
CA LEU A 146 -19.33 -44.34 -23.45
C LEU A 146 -20.18 -43.62 -22.42
N SER A 147 -21.17 -44.34 -21.90
CA SER A 147 -21.85 -43.95 -20.67
C SER A 147 -21.93 -45.10 -19.70
N VAL A 148 -21.59 -44.86 -18.44
CA VAL A 148 -21.63 -45.85 -17.36
C VAL A 148 -22.47 -45.30 -16.22
N LEU A 149 -23.59 -45.96 -15.95
CA LEU A 149 -24.63 -45.47 -15.03
C LEU A 149 -24.93 -46.54 -13.98
N THR A 150 -25.09 -46.14 -12.72
CA THR A 150 -25.31 -47.06 -11.59
C THR A 150 -26.57 -46.72 -10.79
N PRO A 151 -27.78 -46.79 -11.37
CA PRO A 151 -29.01 -46.40 -10.66
C PRO A 151 -29.27 -47.27 -9.41
N THR A 152 -30.25 -46.90 -8.59
CA THR A 152 -30.75 -47.83 -7.55
C THR A 152 -31.22 -49.15 -8.16
N GLN A 153 -31.22 -50.21 -7.34
CA GLN A 153 -31.78 -51.50 -7.75
C GLN A 153 -33.25 -51.38 -8.19
N GLU A 154 -34.04 -50.53 -7.51
CA GLU A 154 -35.44 -50.30 -7.85
C GLU A 154 -35.59 -49.67 -9.25
N GLN A 155 -34.85 -48.59 -9.51
CA GLN A 155 -34.90 -47.92 -10.81
C GLN A 155 -34.34 -48.81 -11.93
N TYR A 156 -33.26 -49.53 -11.67
CA TYR A 156 -32.74 -50.52 -12.59
C TYR A 156 -33.80 -51.55 -13.00
N THR A 157 -34.56 -52.11 -12.05
CA THR A 157 -35.64 -53.06 -12.33
C THR A 157 -36.77 -52.43 -13.15
N LYS A 158 -37.14 -51.17 -12.88
CA LYS A 158 -38.11 -50.41 -13.70
C LYS A 158 -37.61 -50.24 -15.14
N PHE A 159 -36.34 -49.87 -15.31
CA PHE A 159 -35.73 -49.64 -16.63
C PHE A 159 -35.69 -50.92 -17.45
N LYS A 160 -35.21 -52.00 -16.82
CA LYS A 160 -35.12 -53.34 -17.40
C LYS A 160 -36.50 -53.90 -17.78
N GLY A 161 -37.54 -53.60 -17.01
CA GLY A 161 -38.90 -54.10 -17.21
C GLY A 161 -39.70 -53.42 -18.33
N ASN A 162 -39.40 -52.18 -18.71
CA ASN A 162 -40.07 -51.47 -19.81
C ASN A 162 -39.08 -50.70 -20.71
N MET A 163 -38.36 -51.45 -21.53
CA MET A 163 -37.23 -50.91 -22.31
C MET A 163 -37.67 -50.06 -23.50
N TYR A 164 -38.85 -50.30 -24.09
CA TYR A 164 -39.36 -49.46 -25.19
C TYR A 164 -39.56 -48.01 -24.74
N THR A 165 -40.04 -47.79 -23.51
CA THR A 165 -40.22 -46.46 -22.93
C THR A 165 -38.90 -45.89 -22.39
N ASN A 166 -38.10 -46.70 -21.69
CA ASN A 166 -36.94 -46.20 -20.94
C ASN A 166 -35.64 -46.13 -21.76
N ALA A 167 -35.45 -46.99 -22.77
CA ALA A 167 -34.22 -46.97 -23.57
C ALA A 167 -34.00 -45.64 -24.32
N PRO A 168 -35.02 -45.00 -24.94
CA PRO A 168 -34.89 -43.66 -25.49
C PRO A 168 -34.33 -42.65 -24.50
N ILE A 169 -34.89 -42.62 -23.28
CA ILE A 169 -34.51 -41.70 -22.20
C ILE A 169 -33.07 -41.96 -21.73
N LEU A 170 -32.73 -43.22 -21.43
CA LEU A 170 -31.39 -43.63 -20.96
C LEU A 170 -30.30 -43.44 -22.01
N SER A 171 -30.68 -43.37 -23.29
CA SER A 171 -29.78 -43.10 -24.40
C SER A 171 -29.59 -41.60 -24.66
N ALA A 172 -30.42 -40.75 -24.05
CA ALA A 172 -30.48 -39.30 -24.21
C ALA A 172 -30.09 -38.61 -22.89
N GLU A 173 -28.85 -38.84 -22.45
CA GLU A 173 -28.30 -38.18 -21.26
C GLU A 173 -28.40 -36.66 -21.34
N GLY A 174 -28.68 -36.03 -20.19
CA GLY A 174 -28.82 -34.59 -20.06
C GLY A 174 -30.22 -34.05 -20.32
N THR A 175 -31.19 -34.84 -20.80
CA THR A 175 -32.57 -34.37 -20.93
C THR A 175 -33.29 -34.34 -19.57
N PRO A 176 -34.34 -33.50 -19.40
CA PRO A 176 -35.16 -33.51 -18.18
C PRO A 176 -35.74 -34.90 -17.88
N GLU A 177 -36.14 -35.65 -18.90
CA GLU A 177 -36.64 -37.01 -18.76
C GLU A 177 -35.56 -37.96 -18.25
N PHE A 178 -34.31 -37.85 -18.73
CA PHE A 178 -33.19 -38.64 -18.23
C PHE A 178 -32.91 -38.33 -16.77
N ASN A 179 -32.82 -37.05 -16.42
CA ASN A 179 -32.54 -36.61 -15.06
C ASN A 179 -33.66 -37.03 -14.09
N ALA A 180 -34.92 -36.86 -14.49
CA ALA A 180 -36.07 -37.30 -13.71
C ALA A 180 -36.07 -38.82 -13.52
N LEU A 181 -35.72 -39.58 -14.56
CA LEU A 181 -35.66 -41.03 -14.52
C LEU A 181 -34.48 -41.53 -13.65
N MET A 182 -33.37 -40.81 -13.61
CA MET A 182 -32.18 -41.11 -12.80
C MET A 182 -32.17 -40.46 -11.40
N THR A 183 -33.32 -39.96 -10.93
CA THR A 183 -33.42 -39.26 -9.64
C THR A 183 -33.01 -40.16 -8.46
N ASP A 184 -33.39 -41.44 -8.48
CA ASP A 184 -32.99 -42.38 -7.42
C ASP A 184 -31.63 -43.00 -7.72
N LYS A 185 -30.65 -42.43 -7.04
CA LYS A 185 -29.21 -42.69 -7.10
C LYS A 185 -28.81 -43.95 -6.33
N GLY A 186 -28.07 -44.85 -6.98
CA GLY A 186 -27.68 -46.16 -6.43
C GLY A 186 -26.53 -46.11 -5.44
N THR A 187 -25.95 -47.27 -5.13
CA THR A 187 -24.76 -47.39 -4.27
C THR A 187 -23.55 -47.98 -5.00
N GLY A 188 -23.71 -48.33 -6.29
CA GLY A 188 -22.64 -48.89 -7.10
C GLY A 188 -21.50 -47.89 -7.32
N THR A 189 -20.28 -48.41 -7.42
CA THR A 189 -19.07 -47.62 -7.69
C THR A 189 -18.58 -47.83 -9.12
N ILE A 190 -17.82 -46.86 -9.64
CA ILE A 190 -17.06 -47.02 -10.89
C ILE A 190 -15.57 -46.99 -10.54
N GLU A 191 -14.88 -48.08 -10.85
CA GLU A 191 -13.44 -48.24 -10.64
C GLU A 191 -12.75 -48.39 -12.00
N ILE A 192 -11.95 -47.41 -12.40
CA ILE A 192 -11.15 -47.46 -13.63
C ILE A 192 -9.69 -47.64 -13.24
N ASN A 193 -9.16 -48.83 -13.52
CA ASN A 193 -7.74 -49.17 -13.39
C ASN A 193 -7.08 -49.32 -14.78
N GLY A 194 -7.88 -49.56 -15.82
CA GLY A 194 -7.43 -49.79 -17.19
C GLY A 194 -7.54 -48.57 -18.10
N LYS A 195 -7.84 -48.81 -19.37
CA LYS A 195 -7.75 -47.83 -20.45
C LYS A 195 -9.11 -47.62 -21.12
N ILE A 196 -9.52 -46.36 -21.29
CA ILE A 196 -10.76 -45.98 -21.98
C ILE A 196 -10.42 -44.92 -23.02
N VAL A 197 -10.77 -45.20 -24.28
CA VAL A 197 -10.64 -44.25 -25.40
C VAL A 197 -11.97 -44.11 -26.11
N ALA A 198 -12.49 -42.88 -26.16
CA ALA A 198 -13.70 -42.49 -26.86
C ALA A 198 -13.42 -41.48 -27.96
N ARG A 199 -14.20 -41.54 -29.04
CA ARG A 199 -14.14 -40.57 -30.15
C ARG A 199 -14.87 -39.28 -29.82
N ASP A 200 -15.89 -39.39 -29.00
CA ASP A 200 -16.74 -38.28 -28.59
C ASP A 200 -16.86 -38.29 -27.06
N THR A 201 -17.96 -38.77 -26.48
CA THR A 201 -18.25 -38.54 -25.06
C THR A 201 -17.86 -39.71 -24.17
N ILE A 202 -17.34 -39.41 -22.98
CA ILE A 202 -17.25 -40.32 -21.84
C ILE A 202 -18.09 -39.74 -20.71
N HIS A 203 -19.11 -40.47 -20.25
CA HIS A 203 -19.93 -40.09 -19.11
C HIS A 203 -19.93 -41.20 -18.05
N LEU A 204 -19.45 -40.90 -16.86
CA LEU A 204 -19.40 -41.81 -15.71
C LEU A 204 -20.28 -41.23 -14.59
N ALA A 205 -21.31 -41.96 -14.17
CA ALA A 205 -22.21 -41.52 -13.09
C ALA A 205 -22.42 -42.64 -12.05
N ALA A 206 -21.87 -42.43 -10.85
CA ALA A 206 -21.96 -43.41 -9.78
C ALA A 206 -21.99 -42.85 -8.36
N ALA A 207 -22.21 -43.74 -7.38
CA ALA A 207 -22.17 -43.35 -5.98
C ALA A 207 -20.76 -42.91 -5.58
N ASP A 208 -19.74 -43.51 -6.18
CA ASP A 208 -18.33 -43.15 -6.05
C ASP A 208 -17.63 -43.42 -7.38
N VAL A 209 -16.72 -42.53 -7.82
CA VAL A 209 -15.96 -42.72 -9.07
C VAL A 209 -14.47 -42.57 -8.82
N ASN A 210 -13.74 -43.65 -9.08
CA ASN A 210 -12.30 -43.74 -8.85
C ASN A 210 -11.58 -44.05 -10.17
N ILE A 211 -10.79 -43.09 -10.63
CA ILE A 211 -9.80 -43.25 -11.71
C ILE A 211 -8.46 -43.54 -11.02
N ASN A 212 -8.12 -44.81 -10.88
CA ASN A 212 -7.02 -45.28 -10.05
C ASN A 212 -5.66 -45.15 -10.75
N SER A 213 -4.60 -45.39 -9.98
CA SER A 213 -3.22 -45.27 -10.47
C SER A 213 -2.98 -46.17 -11.70
N GLY A 214 -2.40 -45.61 -12.76
CA GLY A 214 -2.15 -46.31 -14.03
C GLY A 214 -3.32 -46.25 -15.03
N ALA A 215 -4.49 -45.75 -14.63
CA ALA A 215 -5.64 -45.65 -15.50
C ALA A 215 -5.50 -44.53 -16.55
N ASN A 216 -6.10 -44.72 -17.72
CA ASN A 216 -6.12 -43.73 -18.79
C ASN A 216 -7.55 -43.51 -19.30
N LEU A 217 -8.03 -42.27 -19.25
CA LEU A 217 -9.36 -41.84 -19.68
C LEU A 217 -9.22 -40.77 -20.76
N MET A 218 -9.58 -41.08 -21.99
CA MET A 218 -9.32 -40.22 -23.15
C MET A 218 -10.54 -40.06 -24.04
N ALA A 219 -11.01 -38.84 -24.22
CA ALA A 219 -12.13 -38.49 -25.10
C ALA A 219 -11.67 -37.62 -26.27
N GLY A 220 -12.51 -37.53 -27.30
CA GLY A 220 -12.21 -36.73 -28.49
C GLY A 220 -11.01 -37.20 -29.30
N VAL A 221 -10.67 -38.48 -29.21
CA VAL A 221 -9.50 -39.05 -29.91
C VAL A 221 -9.87 -39.41 -31.33
N LYS A 222 -9.13 -38.89 -32.31
CA LYS A 222 -9.20 -39.30 -33.71
C LYS A 222 -8.42 -40.59 -33.90
N ASN A 223 -9.12 -41.72 -33.85
CA ASN A 223 -8.58 -43.03 -34.18
C ASN A 223 -9.65 -43.86 -34.89
N GLY A 224 -9.38 -44.50 -36.02
CA GLY A 224 -10.38 -45.30 -36.74
C GLY A 224 -10.41 -46.77 -36.32
N ASP A 225 -9.45 -47.20 -35.52
CA ASP A 225 -9.08 -48.62 -35.51
C ASP A 225 -9.76 -49.42 -34.39
N GLN A 226 -10.11 -50.67 -34.71
CA GLN A 226 -10.44 -51.69 -33.72
C GLN A 226 -9.17 -52.06 -32.94
N ILE A 227 -9.32 -52.29 -31.63
CA ILE A 227 -8.23 -52.82 -30.80
C ILE A 227 -8.44 -54.32 -30.64
N THR A 228 -7.47 -55.15 -31.05
CA THR A 228 -7.57 -56.61 -30.99
C THR A 228 -6.56 -57.26 -30.03
N SER A 229 -5.74 -56.46 -29.34
CA SER A 229 -4.81 -56.93 -28.31
C SER A 229 -4.43 -55.84 -27.31
N ASN A 230 -4.05 -56.25 -26.10
CA ASN A 230 -3.52 -55.34 -25.08
C ASN A 230 -2.25 -54.62 -25.56
N ALA A 231 -1.38 -55.28 -26.32
CA ALA A 231 -0.18 -54.66 -26.88
C ALA A 231 -0.50 -53.50 -27.84
N GLN A 232 -1.52 -53.65 -28.69
CA GLN A 232 -1.99 -52.55 -29.55
C GLN A 232 -2.58 -51.40 -28.73
N ALA A 233 -3.37 -51.72 -27.70
CA ALA A 233 -3.89 -50.70 -26.78
C ALA A 233 -2.74 -49.95 -26.12
N ASP A 234 -1.76 -50.65 -25.56
CA ASP A 234 -0.61 -50.04 -24.91
C ASP A 234 0.16 -49.13 -25.86
N ALA A 235 0.39 -49.56 -27.10
CA ALA A 235 1.05 -48.74 -28.11
C ALA A 235 0.26 -47.46 -28.45
N LEU A 236 -1.06 -47.55 -28.60
CA LEU A 236 -1.91 -46.38 -28.84
C LEU A 236 -1.88 -45.42 -27.64
N PHE A 237 -2.11 -45.93 -26.43
CA PHE A 237 -2.18 -45.10 -25.23
C PHE A 237 -0.83 -44.48 -24.89
N GLN A 238 0.30 -45.17 -25.12
CA GLN A 238 1.62 -44.55 -25.00
C GLN A 238 1.76 -43.33 -25.91
N LYS A 239 1.28 -43.40 -27.17
CA LYS A 239 1.26 -42.23 -28.05
C LYS A 239 0.37 -41.13 -27.49
N LEU A 240 -0.88 -41.43 -27.12
CA LEU A 240 -1.84 -40.45 -26.61
C LEU A 240 -1.41 -39.79 -25.28
N VAL A 241 -0.78 -40.55 -24.37
CA VAL A 241 -0.22 -40.02 -23.11
C VAL A 241 0.93 -39.07 -23.42
N ASN A 242 1.77 -39.39 -24.40
CA ASN A 242 2.92 -38.57 -24.77
C ASN A 242 2.55 -37.39 -25.68
N THR A 243 1.39 -37.41 -26.33
CA THR A 243 0.87 -36.25 -27.07
C THR A 243 0.28 -35.22 -26.12
N ASP A 244 0.74 -33.98 -26.23
CA ASP A 244 0.13 -32.88 -25.49
C ASP A 244 -1.21 -32.47 -26.13
N ALA A 245 -2.33 -32.82 -25.47
CA ALA A 245 -3.68 -32.46 -25.91
C ALA A 245 -3.92 -30.93 -25.91
N MET A 246 -3.08 -30.13 -25.26
CA MET A 246 -3.14 -28.66 -25.33
C MET A 246 -2.76 -28.11 -26.71
N ILE A 247 -2.04 -28.89 -27.54
CA ILE A 247 -1.68 -28.48 -28.89
C ILE A 247 -2.91 -28.62 -29.78
N VAL A 248 -3.52 -27.48 -30.10
CA VAL A 248 -4.61 -27.40 -31.07
C VAL A 248 -4.10 -27.81 -32.45
N GLY A 249 -4.77 -28.76 -33.09
CA GLY A 249 -4.45 -29.31 -34.40
C GLY A 249 -3.56 -30.56 -34.37
N ASN A 250 -3.34 -31.20 -33.21
CA ASN A 250 -2.54 -32.42 -33.12
C ASN A 250 -3.17 -33.61 -33.88
N GLU A 251 -2.35 -34.63 -34.18
CA GLU A 251 -2.74 -35.78 -35.02
C GLU A 251 -3.92 -36.61 -34.47
N PHE A 252 -4.11 -36.61 -33.15
CA PHE A 252 -5.15 -37.35 -32.45
C PHE A 252 -6.40 -36.53 -32.15
N GLN A 253 -6.47 -35.29 -32.61
CA GLN A 253 -7.61 -34.42 -32.31
C GLN A 253 -8.84 -34.75 -33.15
N ASN A 254 -9.97 -34.99 -32.50
CA ASN A 254 -11.29 -35.06 -33.12
C ASN A 254 -12.08 -33.74 -32.95
N VAL A 255 -13.18 -33.59 -33.71
CA VAL A 255 -14.08 -32.42 -33.60
C VAL A 255 -14.87 -32.47 -32.29
N ASN A 256 -15.45 -33.63 -31.98
CA ASN A 256 -16.25 -33.82 -30.77
C ASN A 256 -15.37 -34.37 -29.63
N GLY A 257 -15.84 -34.27 -28.39
CA GLY A 257 -15.13 -34.80 -27.22
C GLY A 257 -15.60 -34.17 -25.92
N ASN A 258 -16.19 -34.96 -25.03
CA ASN A 258 -16.63 -34.50 -23.71
C ASN A 258 -16.29 -35.56 -22.64
N ILE A 259 -15.86 -35.13 -21.46
CA ILE A 259 -15.69 -36.02 -20.31
C ILE A 259 -16.57 -35.50 -19.17
N GLN A 260 -17.55 -36.31 -18.75
CA GLN A 260 -18.41 -36.03 -17.62
C GLN A 260 -18.20 -37.10 -16.54
N ILE A 261 -17.80 -36.69 -15.34
CA ILE A 261 -17.60 -37.58 -14.19
C ILE A 261 -18.45 -37.06 -13.04
N THR A 262 -19.41 -37.86 -12.61
CA THR A 262 -20.39 -37.49 -11.59
C THR A 262 -20.39 -38.52 -10.47
N SER A 263 -20.01 -38.09 -9.28
CA SER A 263 -20.27 -38.80 -8.04
C SER A 263 -21.51 -38.21 -7.38
N TYR A 264 -22.53 -39.04 -7.16
CA TYR A 264 -23.79 -38.60 -6.60
C TYR A 264 -24.05 -39.17 -5.19
N GLY A 265 -23.19 -40.08 -4.69
CA GLY A 265 -23.39 -40.75 -3.42
C GLY A 265 -23.07 -39.83 -2.25
N SER A 266 -23.88 -39.85 -1.19
CA SER A 266 -23.71 -38.95 -0.04
C SER A 266 -22.35 -39.08 0.67
N ASN A 267 -21.78 -40.30 0.70
CA ASN A 267 -20.45 -40.60 1.23
C ASN A 267 -19.39 -40.80 0.11
N GLY A 268 -19.73 -40.47 -1.13
CA GLY A 268 -18.90 -40.69 -2.30
C GLY A 268 -18.03 -39.49 -2.67
N GLY A 269 -17.24 -39.64 -3.73
CA GLY A 269 -16.39 -38.61 -4.30
C GLY A 269 -15.95 -38.92 -5.72
N VAL A 270 -15.18 -37.99 -6.29
CA VAL A 270 -14.41 -38.27 -7.50
C VAL A 270 -12.93 -38.25 -7.13
N LYS A 271 -12.23 -39.36 -7.41
CA LYS A 271 -10.78 -39.45 -7.25
C LYS A 271 -10.12 -39.69 -8.60
N ILE A 272 -9.19 -38.81 -8.98
CA ILE A 272 -8.23 -39.03 -10.06
C ILE A 272 -6.88 -39.24 -9.39
N ALA A 273 -6.46 -40.50 -9.25
CA ALA A 273 -5.29 -40.88 -8.48
C ALA A 273 -3.98 -40.51 -9.20
N SER A 274 -2.88 -40.47 -8.46
CA SER A 274 -1.53 -40.30 -9.03
C SER A 274 -1.25 -41.29 -10.16
N ASN A 275 -0.46 -40.90 -11.17
CA ASN A 275 -0.11 -41.73 -12.34
C ASN A 275 -1.31 -42.14 -13.22
N SER A 276 -2.47 -41.50 -13.09
CA SER A 276 -3.58 -41.63 -14.04
C SER A 276 -3.55 -40.49 -15.06
N VAL A 277 -4.27 -40.64 -16.17
CA VAL A 277 -4.33 -39.62 -17.22
C VAL A 277 -5.76 -39.38 -17.63
N VAL A 278 -6.23 -38.14 -17.52
CA VAL A 278 -7.54 -37.71 -18.03
C VAL A 278 -7.33 -36.63 -19.09
N LYS A 279 -7.69 -36.93 -20.34
CA LYS A 279 -7.48 -36.01 -21.48
C LYS A 279 -8.70 -35.93 -22.38
N ASN A 280 -9.12 -34.71 -22.69
CA ASN A 280 -10.04 -34.46 -23.80
C ASN A 280 -9.27 -33.80 -24.95
N PHE A 281 -9.21 -34.50 -26.09
CA PHE A 281 -8.62 -33.99 -27.33
C PHE A 281 -9.62 -33.18 -28.17
N GLY A 282 -10.92 -33.35 -27.92
CA GLY A 282 -12.01 -32.76 -28.70
C GLY A 282 -12.33 -31.31 -28.34
N ALA A 283 -13.43 -30.79 -28.90
CA ALA A 283 -13.86 -29.41 -28.67
C ALA A 283 -14.76 -29.18 -27.43
N GLY A 284 -15.24 -30.24 -26.77
CA GLY A 284 -16.15 -30.13 -25.63
C GLY A 284 -15.46 -30.04 -24.27
N ASN A 285 -16.22 -30.27 -23.21
CA ASN A 285 -15.85 -29.93 -21.85
C ASN A 285 -15.24 -31.12 -21.09
N ILE A 286 -14.61 -30.79 -19.96
CA ILE A 286 -14.38 -31.73 -18.87
C ILE A 286 -15.20 -31.25 -17.67
N ASP A 287 -16.26 -31.99 -17.33
CA ASP A 287 -17.15 -31.71 -16.21
C ASP A 287 -16.94 -32.79 -15.12
N ILE A 288 -16.41 -32.39 -13.96
CA ILE A 288 -16.21 -33.25 -12.80
C ILE A 288 -17.07 -32.73 -11.66
N SER A 289 -17.97 -33.57 -11.15
CA SER A 289 -18.90 -33.19 -10.08
C SER A 289 -18.98 -34.25 -8.97
N SER A 290 -19.03 -33.79 -7.72
CA SER A 290 -19.28 -34.64 -6.55
C SER A 290 -20.36 -34.05 -5.66
N GLU A 291 -21.35 -34.86 -5.27
CA GLU A 291 -22.35 -34.51 -4.27
C GLU A 291 -21.97 -34.94 -2.84
N GLY A 292 -20.99 -35.84 -2.72
CA GLY A 292 -20.68 -36.57 -1.50
C GLY A 292 -19.54 -36.02 -0.66
N SER A 293 -19.45 -36.50 0.58
CA SER A 293 -18.51 -36.01 1.60
C SER A 293 -17.03 -36.24 1.31
N LYS A 294 -16.66 -37.08 0.32
CA LYS A 294 -15.26 -37.24 -0.11
C LYS A 294 -14.82 -36.14 -1.10
N GLY A 295 -15.76 -35.35 -1.62
CA GLY A 295 -15.47 -34.24 -2.53
C GLY A 295 -14.79 -34.68 -3.84
N VAL A 296 -13.90 -33.83 -4.35
CA VAL A 296 -13.09 -34.08 -5.56
C VAL A 296 -11.60 -34.06 -5.21
N SER A 297 -10.87 -35.12 -5.55
CA SER A 297 -9.40 -35.20 -5.40
C SER A 297 -8.74 -35.45 -6.76
N ILE A 298 -7.87 -34.53 -7.18
CA ILE A 298 -7.10 -34.62 -8.43
C ILE A 298 -5.62 -34.72 -8.08
N GLU A 299 -5.07 -35.92 -8.13
CA GLU A 299 -3.68 -36.25 -7.80
C GLU A 299 -2.79 -36.44 -9.05
N SER A 300 -3.38 -36.37 -10.25
CA SER A 300 -2.66 -36.43 -11.52
C SER A 300 -3.19 -35.43 -12.55
N GLY A 301 -2.81 -35.59 -13.82
CA GLY A 301 -3.06 -34.61 -14.86
C GLY A 301 -4.44 -34.72 -15.51
N THR A 302 -5.18 -33.62 -15.51
CA THR A 302 -6.39 -33.37 -16.30
C THR A 302 -6.08 -32.34 -17.39
N VAL A 303 -6.37 -32.65 -18.65
CA VAL A 303 -6.07 -31.77 -19.80
C VAL A 303 -7.27 -31.63 -20.71
N ASN A 304 -7.71 -30.39 -20.96
CA ASN A 304 -8.72 -30.09 -21.98
C ASN A 304 -8.15 -29.18 -23.09
N SER A 305 -8.45 -29.53 -24.35
CA SER A 305 -7.89 -28.87 -25.53
C SER A 305 -8.61 -27.56 -25.92
N ARG A 306 -9.95 -27.51 -25.84
CA ARG A 306 -10.70 -26.35 -26.36
C ARG A 306 -11.96 -25.92 -25.59
N GLY A 307 -12.62 -26.82 -24.86
CA GLY A 307 -13.83 -26.48 -24.10
C GLY A 307 -13.54 -26.11 -22.65
N GLU A 308 -14.59 -25.92 -21.87
CA GLU A 308 -14.46 -25.57 -20.46
C GLU A 308 -13.96 -26.76 -19.62
N THR A 309 -13.28 -26.45 -18.52
CA THR A 309 -13.01 -27.42 -17.47
C THR A 309 -13.75 -26.99 -16.21
N ASN A 310 -14.82 -27.72 -15.88
CA ASN A 310 -15.69 -27.43 -14.74
C ASN A 310 -15.49 -28.50 -13.64
N ILE A 311 -15.11 -28.07 -12.44
CA ILE A 311 -14.94 -28.95 -11.27
C ILE A 311 -15.82 -28.44 -10.15
N THR A 312 -16.81 -29.22 -9.73
CA THR A 312 -17.77 -28.83 -8.70
C THR A 312 -17.85 -29.85 -7.57
N SER A 313 -17.79 -29.38 -6.34
CA SER A 313 -17.97 -30.19 -5.15
C SER A 313 -19.08 -29.61 -4.27
N LYS A 314 -20.13 -30.40 -4.01
CA LYS A 314 -21.23 -30.00 -3.12
C LYS A 314 -20.84 -30.14 -1.65
N GLN A 315 -20.02 -31.14 -1.33
CA GLN A 315 -19.55 -31.51 0.01
C GLN A 315 -18.09 -31.95 -0.05
N GLY A 316 -17.35 -31.85 1.07
CA GLY A 316 -16.02 -32.45 1.18
C GLY A 316 -14.86 -31.72 0.48
N GLY A 317 -15.11 -30.64 -0.28
CA GLY A 317 -14.04 -29.82 -0.84
C GLY A 317 -13.52 -30.26 -2.21
N VAL A 318 -12.53 -29.51 -2.71
CA VAL A 318 -11.71 -29.84 -3.88
C VAL A 318 -10.23 -29.81 -3.49
N LYS A 319 -9.51 -30.92 -3.71
CA LYS A 319 -8.07 -31.03 -3.45
C LYS A 319 -7.32 -31.31 -4.75
N ILE A 320 -6.30 -30.48 -5.04
CA ILE A 320 -5.50 -30.56 -6.26
C ILE A 320 -4.05 -30.81 -5.86
N SER A 321 -3.56 -32.02 -6.15
CA SER A 321 -2.17 -32.47 -5.97
C SER A 321 -1.49 -32.84 -7.28
N GLY A 322 -2.24 -32.97 -8.37
CA GLY A 322 -1.75 -33.07 -9.74
C GLY A 322 -1.92 -31.77 -10.53
N SER A 323 -2.11 -31.88 -11.85
CA SER A 323 -2.20 -30.73 -12.74
C SER A 323 -3.58 -30.60 -13.38
N ILE A 324 -4.08 -29.38 -13.47
CA ILE A 324 -5.25 -29.04 -14.30
C ILE A 324 -4.78 -28.09 -15.39
N ARG A 325 -4.95 -28.50 -16.65
CA ARG A 325 -4.53 -27.72 -17.81
C ARG A 325 -5.68 -27.53 -18.77
N ASN A 326 -5.99 -26.27 -19.08
CA ASN A 326 -7.04 -25.91 -20.02
C ASN A 326 -6.45 -25.01 -21.11
N ALA A 327 -6.58 -25.42 -22.38
CA ALA A 327 -5.96 -24.68 -23.48
C ALA A 327 -6.87 -23.58 -24.05
N ASN A 328 -8.19 -23.81 -24.13
CA ASN A 328 -9.18 -22.76 -24.44
C ASN A 328 -10.45 -22.97 -23.61
N GLY A 329 -11.22 -21.91 -23.38
CA GLY A 329 -12.44 -21.95 -22.56
C GLY A 329 -12.18 -21.57 -21.10
N GLU A 330 -13.25 -21.47 -20.33
CA GLU A 330 -13.17 -21.18 -18.90
C GLU A 330 -12.67 -22.38 -18.10
N LEU A 331 -11.92 -22.10 -17.03
CA LEU A 331 -11.54 -23.07 -16.02
C LEU A 331 -12.26 -22.70 -14.72
N ASN A 332 -13.29 -23.45 -14.37
CA ASN A 332 -14.17 -23.19 -13.25
C ASN A 332 -13.98 -24.25 -12.16
N ILE A 333 -13.63 -23.82 -10.94
CA ILE A 333 -13.52 -24.70 -9.76
C ILE A 333 -14.41 -24.16 -8.64
N THR A 334 -15.42 -24.93 -8.24
CA THR A 334 -16.39 -24.52 -7.22
C THR A 334 -16.50 -25.55 -6.10
N SER A 335 -16.45 -25.08 -4.85
CA SER A 335 -16.73 -25.90 -3.66
C SER A 335 -17.82 -25.25 -2.81
N ASN A 336 -18.97 -25.90 -2.67
CA ASN A 336 -20.10 -25.39 -1.88
C ASN A 336 -19.98 -25.69 -0.38
N ASP A 337 -19.21 -26.72 -0.02
CA ASP A 337 -18.83 -27.07 1.35
C ASP A 337 -17.39 -27.62 1.33
N GLY A 338 -16.72 -27.74 2.49
CA GLY A 338 -15.27 -27.98 2.56
C GLY A 338 -14.47 -26.77 2.08
N GLY A 339 -13.36 -26.96 1.36
CA GLY A 339 -12.58 -25.86 0.79
C GLY A 339 -11.85 -26.27 -0.47
N ILE A 340 -11.18 -25.32 -1.12
CA ILE A 340 -10.35 -25.57 -2.30
C ILE A 340 -8.88 -25.48 -1.90
N LYS A 341 -8.12 -26.57 -2.13
CA LYS A 341 -6.70 -26.63 -1.81
C LYS A 341 -5.88 -27.03 -3.03
N VAL A 342 -5.09 -26.10 -3.55
CA VAL A 342 -3.95 -26.39 -4.43
C VAL A 342 -2.75 -26.69 -3.54
N THR A 343 -2.34 -27.95 -3.50
CA THR A 343 -1.23 -28.42 -2.65
C THR A 343 0.14 -27.99 -3.20
N ASP A 344 1.20 -28.32 -2.49
CA ASP A 344 2.60 -28.07 -2.87
C ASP A 344 3.03 -28.79 -4.16
N SER A 345 2.41 -29.92 -4.50
CA SER A 345 2.62 -30.59 -5.80
C SER A 345 1.59 -30.22 -6.87
N GLY A 346 0.48 -29.58 -6.47
CA GLY A 346 -0.66 -29.32 -7.34
C GLY A 346 -0.53 -28.03 -8.13
N TRP A 347 -1.15 -27.93 -9.31
CA TRP A 347 -1.18 -26.68 -10.06
C TRP A 347 -2.32 -26.56 -11.06
N VAL A 348 -2.68 -25.32 -11.37
CA VAL A 348 -3.77 -24.95 -12.28
C VAL A 348 -3.24 -24.02 -13.36
N ASN A 349 -3.50 -24.31 -14.63
CA ASN A 349 -3.04 -23.52 -15.76
C ASN A 349 -4.13 -23.39 -16.82
N ASN A 350 -4.58 -22.16 -17.10
CA ASN A 350 -5.46 -21.85 -18.23
C ASN A 350 -4.73 -20.97 -19.26
N ILE A 351 -4.80 -21.33 -20.54
CA ILE A 351 -4.08 -20.61 -21.59
C ILE A 351 -4.95 -19.52 -22.23
N ASN A 352 -6.17 -19.86 -22.67
CA ASN A 352 -7.08 -18.92 -23.32
C ASN A 352 -8.48 -19.02 -22.70
N GLY A 353 -8.85 -18.03 -21.88
CA GLY A 353 -10.11 -18.00 -21.15
C GLY A 353 -9.89 -17.71 -19.67
N ASP A 354 -11.00 -17.47 -18.97
CA ASP A 354 -10.96 -17.03 -17.59
C ASP A 354 -10.75 -18.23 -16.65
N THR A 355 -10.05 -18.00 -15.53
CA THR A 355 -9.91 -18.96 -14.43
C THR A 355 -10.73 -18.47 -13.25
N ASN A 356 -11.80 -19.18 -12.89
CA ASN A 356 -12.69 -18.82 -11.79
C ASN A 356 -12.66 -19.89 -10.69
N ILE A 357 -12.20 -19.52 -9.50
CA ILE A 357 -12.12 -20.42 -8.34
C ILE A 357 -13.00 -19.86 -7.23
N THR A 358 -14.07 -20.57 -6.87
CA THR A 358 -15.06 -20.13 -5.88
C THR A 358 -15.21 -21.14 -4.73
N SER A 359 -14.93 -20.71 -3.50
CA SER A 359 -15.22 -21.50 -2.29
C SER A 359 -16.34 -20.86 -1.48
N LYS A 360 -17.36 -21.64 -1.12
CA LYS A 360 -18.43 -21.26 -0.19
C LYS A 360 -18.39 -22.07 1.11
N GLY A 361 -17.49 -23.05 1.18
CA GLY A 361 -17.37 -23.96 2.30
C GLY A 361 -16.39 -23.49 3.38
N SER A 362 -16.36 -24.23 4.49
CA SER A 362 -15.61 -23.84 5.70
C SER A 362 -14.08 -23.84 5.55
N GLY A 363 -13.54 -24.48 4.54
CA GLY A 363 -12.10 -24.67 4.30
C GLY A 363 -11.42 -23.56 3.50
N GLY A 364 -12.16 -22.58 2.98
CA GLY A 364 -11.61 -21.43 2.25
C GLY A 364 -10.90 -21.80 0.95
N ILE A 365 -9.99 -20.93 0.50
CA ILE A 365 -9.09 -21.19 -0.63
C ILE A 365 -7.65 -21.21 -0.11
N VAL A 366 -6.91 -22.26 -0.40
CA VAL A 366 -5.49 -22.41 -0.03
C VAL A 366 -4.65 -22.72 -1.26
N VAL A 367 -3.63 -21.91 -1.53
CA VAL A 367 -2.73 -22.03 -2.68
C VAL A 367 -1.30 -22.21 -2.20
N ASN A 368 -0.77 -23.42 -2.34
CA ASN A 368 0.58 -23.78 -1.89
C ASN A 368 1.61 -23.93 -3.01
N ASN A 369 1.19 -23.88 -4.28
CA ASN A 369 2.09 -23.97 -5.43
C ASN A 369 1.70 -22.95 -6.50
N TYR A 370 0.99 -23.28 -7.59
CA TYR A 370 0.63 -22.23 -8.55
C TYR A 370 -0.73 -22.34 -9.22
N ILE A 371 -1.31 -21.17 -9.48
CA ILE A 371 -2.43 -20.93 -10.38
C ILE A 371 -1.97 -19.90 -11.41
N LYS A 372 -2.07 -20.24 -12.69
CA LYS A 372 -1.64 -19.37 -13.78
C LYS A 372 -2.70 -19.26 -14.88
N THR A 373 -2.96 -18.04 -15.32
CA THR A 373 -3.77 -17.75 -16.51
C THR A 373 -2.95 -16.93 -17.50
N LYS A 374 -2.82 -17.42 -18.74
CA LYS A 374 -2.01 -16.75 -19.77
C LYS A 374 -2.76 -15.64 -20.49
N ASN A 375 -3.95 -15.93 -21.00
CA ASN A 375 -4.81 -14.97 -21.71
C ASN A 375 -6.25 -15.08 -21.15
N GLY A 376 -6.58 -14.28 -20.13
CA GLY A 376 -7.90 -14.27 -19.52
C GLY A 376 -7.86 -13.77 -18.08
N ASN A 377 -9.01 -13.46 -17.51
CA ASN A 377 -9.08 -13.01 -16.12
C ASN A 377 -8.81 -14.17 -15.16
N THR A 378 -8.32 -13.85 -13.97
CA THR A 378 -8.19 -14.80 -12.87
C THR A 378 -8.97 -14.28 -11.68
N THR A 379 -9.92 -15.07 -11.17
CA THR A 379 -10.75 -14.72 -10.02
C THR A 379 -10.66 -15.80 -8.96
N LEU A 380 -10.20 -15.44 -7.76
CA LEU A 380 -10.33 -16.25 -6.54
C LEU A 380 -11.40 -15.60 -5.66
N LYS A 381 -12.53 -16.28 -5.48
CA LYS A 381 -13.66 -15.80 -4.69
C LYS A 381 -13.94 -16.72 -3.51
N ASN A 382 -14.03 -16.16 -2.30
CA ASN A 382 -14.33 -16.95 -1.11
C ASN A 382 -15.45 -16.34 -0.27
N GLU A 383 -16.53 -17.09 -0.11
CA GLU A 383 -17.76 -16.77 0.63
C GLU A 383 -17.95 -17.70 1.85
N GLY A 384 -16.96 -18.55 2.15
CA GLY A 384 -16.99 -19.54 3.23
C GLY A 384 -16.68 -19.00 4.62
N THR A 385 -16.02 -19.80 5.47
CA THR A 385 -15.63 -19.37 6.83
C THR A 385 -14.13 -19.10 6.97
N LYS A 386 -13.27 -20.05 6.57
CA LYS A 386 -11.83 -19.81 6.42
C LYS A 386 -11.61 -18.87 5.23
N GLY A 387 -10.60 -18.01 5.31
CA GLY A 387 -10.30 -16.99 4.30
C GLY A 387 -9.55 -17.53 3.07
N ILE A 388 -8.86 -16.63 2.37
CA ILE A 388 -7.97 -16.96 1.24
C ILE A 388 -6.52 -16.92 1.73
N GLU A 389 -5.80 -18.02 1.54
CA GLU A 389 -4.41 -18.18 1.95
C GLU A 389 -3.54 -18.56 0.74
N ILE A 390 -2.66 -17.65 0.33
CA ILE A 390 -1.60 -17.93 -0.64
C ILE A 390 -0.33 -18.15 0.18
N VAL A 391 -0.03 -19.41 0.47
CA VAL A 391 1.03 -19.79 1.41
C VAL A 391 2.08 -20.57 0.66
N SER A 392 3.23 -19.97 0.38
CA SER A 392 4.27 -20.56 -0.49
C SER A 392 3.87 -20.73 -1.96
N GLY A 393 2.66 -20.29 -2.32
CA GLY A 393 2.14 -20.39 -3.67
C GLY A 393 2.22 -19.09 -4.47
N GLN A 394 1.80 -19.18 -5.72
CA GLN A 394 1.76 -18.10 -6.70
C GLN A 394 0.40 -18.08 -7.41
N VAL A 395 -0.18 -16.88 -7.54
CA VAL A 395 -1.36 -16.64 -8.37
C VAL A 395 -0.97 -15.62 -9.43
N GLU A 396 -0.97 -16.03 -10.69
CA GLU A 396 -0.44 -15.27 -11.81
C GLU A 396 -1.45 -15.09 -12.95
N ALA A 397 -1.63 -13.85 -13.40
CA ALA A 397 -2.25 -13.51 -14.68
C ALA A 397 -1.21 -12.82 -15.58
N ASP A 398 -0.89 -13.43 -16.72
CA ASP A 398 0.02 -12.81 -17.70
C ASP A 398 -0.68 -11.71 -18.50
N LYS A 399 -1.98 -11.88 -18.77
CA LYS A 399 -2.88 -10.89 -19.38
C LYS A 399 -4.25 -11.00 -18.75
N GLY A 400 -4.99 -9.90 -18.73
CA GLY A 400 -6.33 -9.86 -18.12
C GLY A 400 -6.28 -9.46 -16.65
N ASN A 401 -7.44 -9.27 -16.04
CA ASN A 401 -7.53 -8.79 -14.67
C ASN A 401 -7.29 -9.94 -13.67
N LEU A 402 -6.68 -9.63 -12.53
CA LEU A 402 -6.54 -10.55 -11.41
C LEU A 402 -7.36 -10.01 -10.24
N THR A 403 -8.31 -10.80 -9.76
CA THR A 403 -9.19 -10.46 -8.65
C THR A 403 -9.07 -11.51 -7.54
N ILE A 404 -8.76 -11.07 -6.32
CA ILE A 404 -8.86 -11.86 -5.10
C ILE A 404 -9.95 -11.22 -4.25
N ASP A 405 -11.05 -11.92 -4.03
CA ASP A 405 -12.24 -11.41 -3.36
C ASP A 405 -12.67 -12.33 -2.22
N ASN A 406 -12.62 -11.80 -0.99
CA ASN A 406 -12.96 -12.55 0.22
C ASN A 406 -14.08 -11.85 1.00
N SER A 407 -15.20 -12.55 1.17
CA SER A 407 -16.30 -12.17 2.06
C SER A 407 -16.46 -13.12 3.26
N ALA A 408 -15.63 -14.16 3.34
CA ALA A 408 -15.57 -15.07 4.49
C ALA A 408 -15.08 -14.38 5.77
N SER A 409 -15.42 -14.94 6.95
CA SER A 409 -14.95 -14.39 8.23
C SER A 409 -13.42 -14.37 8.39
N GLY A 410 -12.72 -15.39 7.89
CA GLY A 410 -11.26 -15.40 7.81
C GLY A 410 -10.75 -14.39 6.81
N GLY A 411 -9.55 -13.84 7.03
CA GLY A 411 -8.97 -12.79 6.20
C GLY A 411 -8.27 -13.30 4.93
N ILE A 412 -7.62 -12.38 4.23
CA ILE A 412 -6.67 -12.71 3.16
C ILE A 412 -5.26 -12.75 3.74
N LEU A 413 -4.55 -13.86 3.54
CA LEU A 413 -3.12 -14.00 3.83
C LEU A 413 -2.36 -14.23 2.53
N ILE A 414 -1.40 -13.34 2.23
CA ILE A 414 -0.45 -13.51 1.14
C ILE A 414 0.94 -13.66 1.77
N ASP A 415 1.44 -14.89 1.82
CA ASP A 415 2.73 -15.23 2.43
C ASP A 415 3.79 -15.58 1.37
N GLN A 416 5.06 -15.40 1.72
CA GLN A 416 6.18 -15.82 0.88
C GLN A 416 6.64 -17.23 1.26
N PHE A 417 7.23 -17.96 0.31
CA PHE A 417 8.12 -19.08 0.65
C PHE A 417 9.52 -18.53 0.92
N GLU A 418 10.16 -18.92 2.03
CA GLU A 418 11.48 -18.41 2.44
C GLU A 418 12.60 -18.62 1.39
N GLU A 419 12.40 -19.49 0.39
CA GLU A 419 13.37 -19.77 -0.68
C GLU A 419 12.95 -19.26 -2.08
N ASN A 420 11.80 -18.59 -2.23
CA ASN A 420 11.28 -18.19 -3.54
C ASN A 420 11.36 -16.66 -3.78
N THR A 421 12.12 -16.25 -4.80
CA THR A 421 12.19 -14.84 -5.26
C THR A 421 10.96 -14.39 -6.03
N ASN A 422 10.04 -15.31 -6.36
CA ASN A 422 8.90 -14.98 -7.19
C ASN A 422 7.79 -14.24 -6.41
N ASN A 423 6.92 -13.57 -7.16
CA ASN A 423 5.76 -12.89 -6.62
C ASN A 423 4.67 -13.90 -6.21
N ALA A 424 4.16 -13.78 -4.97
CA ALA A 424 3.03 -14.59 -4.49
C ALA A 424 1.74 -14.24 -5.26
N VAL A 425 1.59 -12.97 -5.62
CA VAL A 425 0.55 -12.51 -6.55
C VAL A 425 1.21 -11.69 -7.66
N SER A 426 0.94 -12.01 -8.91
CA SER A 426 1.49 -11.31 -10.07
C SER A 426 0.43 -11.05 -11.13
N ASN A 427 0.21 -9.79 -11.47
CA ASN A 427 -0.61 -9.42 -12.63
C ASN A 427 0.20 -8.57 -13.62
N LYS A 428 0.65 -9.17 -14.73
CA LYS A 428 1.62 -8.53 -15.62
C LYS A 428 1.01 -7.58 -16.63
N ASN A 429 -0.27 -7.75 -16.97
CA ASN A 429 -0.93 -6.93 -17.98
C ASN A 429 -2.45 -6.90 -17.78
N GLY A 430 -2.85 -6.24 -16.69
CA GLY A 430 -4.25 -6.03 -16.34
C GLY A 430 -4.41 -5.36 -14.98
N LYS A 431 -5.65 -5.04 -14.61
CA LYS A 431 -5.95 -4.46 -13.28
C LYS A 431 -5.85 -5.53 -12.20
N LEU A 432 -5.07 -5.27 -11.17
CA LEU A 432 -5.06 -6.07 -9.93
C LEU A 432 -6.07 -5.51 -8.94
N THR A 433 -6.95 -6.37 -8.43
CA THR A 433 -7.93 -6.05 -7.38
C THR A 433 -7.85 -7.07 -6.25
N ILE A 434 -7.63 -6.60 -5.01
CA ILE A 434 -7.67 -7.43 -3.80
C ILE A 434 -8.71 -6.84 -2.86
N ASN A 435 -9.80 -7.56 -2.61
CA ASN A 435 -10.93 -7.11 -1.80
C ASN A 435 -11.16 -8.04 -0.61
N ASN A 436 -11.26 -7.48 0.58
CA ASN A 436 -11.68 -8.20 1.77
C ASN A 436 -12.81 -7.46 2.49
N THR A 437 -13.94 -8.15 2.66
CA THR A 437 -15.04 -7.75 3.56
C THR A 437 -15.11 -8.63 4.81
N GLY A 438 -14.24 -9.63 4.93
CA GLY A 438 -14.12 -10.53 6.07
C GLY A 438 -13.51 -9.91 7.33
N ALA A 439 -13.91 -10.39 8.51
CA ALA A 439 -13.43 -9.89 9.80
C ALA A 439 -11.91 -10.04 10.02
N GLY A 440 -11.27 -11.03 9.37
CA GLY A 440 -9.83 -11.30 9.52
C GLY A 440 -8.89 -10.30 8.84
N GLY A 441 -9.39 -9.33 8.09
CA GLY A 441 -8.57 -8.32 7.41
C GLY A 441 -7.71 -8.86 6.27
N ILE A 442 -6.70 -8.08 5.88
CA ILE A 442 -5.70 -8.45 4.87
C ILE A 442 -4.33 -8.42 5.52
N THR A 443 -3.54 -9.47 5.34
CA THR A 443 -2.14 -9.53 5.75
C THR A 443 -1.25 -9.95 4.58
N ILE A 444 -0.32 -9.08 4.21
CA ILE A 444 0.64 -9.28 3.11
C ILE A 444 2.05 -9.37 3.71
N LYS A 445 2.65 -10.55 3.62
CA LYS A 445 4.05 -10.82 3.97
C LYS A 445 4.89 -11.17 2.74
N GLY A 446 4.26 -11.62 1.65
CA GLY A 446 4.93 -11.89 0.37
C GLY A 446 4.85 -10.73 -0.62
N ASN A 447 5.38 -10.98 -1.81
CA ASN A 447 5.42 -10.01 -2.89
C ASN A 447 4.11 -10.01 -3.70
N VAL A 448 3.48 -8.85 -3.81
CA VAL A 448 2.32 -8.56 -4.66
C VAL A 448 2.78 -7.59 -5.75
N TYR A 449 2.73 -8.05 -6.99
CA TYR A 449 3.22 -7.31 -8.16
C TYR A 449 2.09 -7.10 -9.17
N SER A 450 2.01 -5.88 -9.70
CA SER A 450 1.16 -5.55 -10.83
C SER A 450 1.86 -4.62 -11.83
N ASP A 451 1.41 -4.67 -13.08
CA ASP A 451 1.95 -3.87 -14.17
C ASP A 451 0.88 -3.58 -15.24
N GLY A 452 1.07 -2.47 -15.96
CA GLY A 452 0.25 -2.01 -17.09
C GLY A 452 -1.00 -1.21 -16.72
N TYR A 453 -1.56 -1.37 -15.52
CA TYR A 453 -2.80 -0.70 -15.10
C TYR A 453 -2.79 -0.36 -13.61
N ASP A 454 -3.66 0.56 -13.20
CA ASP A 454 -3.93 0.87 -11.80
C ASP A 454 -4.29 -0.40 -10.99
N SER A 455 -3.89 -0.42 -9.73
CA SER A 455 -4.14 -1.53 -8.82
C SER A 455 -4.84 -1.08 -7.55
N THR A 456 -5.71 -1.93 -7.01
CA THR A 456 -6.53 -1.58 -5.84
C THR A 456 -6.50 -2.68 -4.79
N ILE A 457 -6.27 -2.29 -3.54
CA ILE A 457 -6.45 -3.14 -2.36
C ILE A 457 -7.51 -2.48 -1.48
N THR A 458 -8.61 -3.18 -1.21
CA THR A 458 -9.74 -2.68 -0.41
C THR A 458 -10.01 -3.60 0.76
N ASN A 459 -9.95 -3.06 1.98
CA ASN A 459 -10.27 -3.77 3.21
C ASN A 459 -11.41 -3.09 3.97
N THR A 460 -12.54 -3.77 4.15
CA THR A 460 -13.70 -3.19 4.84
C THR A 460 -13.71 -3.49 6.33
N ASN A 461 -13.15 -4.63 6.77
CA ASN A 461 -13.16 -5.11 8.15
C ASN A 461 -11.76 -5.58 8.59
N GLY A 462 -11.47 -5.54 9.89
CA GLY A 462 -10.13 -5.89 10.40
C GLY A 462 -9.04 -4.88 10.03
N ALA A 463 -7.78 -5.29 9.96
CA ALA A 463 -6.65 -4.46 9.55
C ALA A 463 -6.18 -4.79 8.13
N LEU A 464 -5.63 -3.80 7.42
CA LEU A 464 -4.77 -4.01 6.25
C LEU A 464 -3.31 -3.91 6.70
N ASN A 465 -2.62 -5.06 6.76
CA ASN A 465 -1.24 -5.16 7.22
C ASN A 465 -0.31 -5.48 6.04
N ILE A 466 0.63 -4.59 5.74
CA ILE A 466 1.81 -4.88 4.93
C ILE A 466 2.95 -5.15 5.91
N LYS A 467 3.29 -6.42 6.12
CA LYS A 467 4.31 -6.85 7.09
C LYS A 467 5.72 -6.57 6.57
N SER A 468 6.71 -6.59 7.46
CA SER A 468 8.11 -6.21 7.14
C SER A 468 8.71 -6.87 5.89
N THR A 469 8.34 -8.13 5.60
CA THR A 469 8.81 -8.85 4.41
C THR A 469 7.96 -8.60 3.16
N GLY A 470 6.78 -8.01 3.34
CA GLY A 470 5.82 -7.77 2.28
C GLY A 470 6.24 -6.62 1.37
N LEU A 471 6.04 -6.83 0.07
CA LEU A 471 6.19 -5.81 -0.96
C LEU A 471 4.89 -5.74 -1.74
N VAL A 472 4.32 -4.54 -1.86
CA VAL A 472 3.23 -4.26 -2.80
C VAL A 472 3.74 -3.28 -3.84
N LYS A 473 3.85 -3.73 -5.08
CA LYS A 473 4.41 -2.96 -6.18
C LYS A 473 3.45 -2.90 -7.37
N ASN A 474 3.13 -1.68 -7.81
CA ASN A 474 2.71 -1.42 -9.18
C ASN A 474 3.91 -0.87 -9.94
N ASN A 475 4.27 -1.44 -11.09
CA ASN A 475 5.50 -1.05 -11.77
C ASN A 475 5.37 0.20 -12.66
N THR A 476 4.18 0.46 -13.20
CA THR A 476 3.98 1.49 -14.25
C THR A 476 2.77 2.40 -14.01
N ASN A 477 2.02 2.20 -12.94
CA ASN A 477 0.76 2.90 -12.70
C ASN A 477 0.51 3.10 -11.21
N LYS A 478 -0.68 3.61 -10.88
CA LYS A 478 -1.07 3.95 -9.52
C LYS A 478 -1.43 2.71 -8.70
N LEU A 479 -1.18 2.78 -7.40
CA LEU A 479 -1.65 1.83 -6.40
C LEU A 479 -2.56 2.55 -5.40
N THR A 480 -3.80 2.06 -5.25
CA THR A 480 -4.76 2.59 -4.28
C THR A 480 -5.02 1.57 -3.17
N MET A 481 -4.87 2.00 -1.91
CA MET A 481 -5.17 1.21 -0.72
C MET A 481 -6.31 1.87 0.06
N ASN A 482 -7.45 1.17 0.17
CA ASN A 482 -8.64 1.63 0.87
C ASN A 482 -8.85 0.78 2.13
N ASN A 483 -9.08 1.41 3.28
CA ASN A 483 -9.47 0.72 4.50
C ASN A 483 -10.58 1.45 5.27
N SER A 484 -11.61 0.70 5.66
CA SER A 484 -12.62 1.15 6.65
C SER A 484 -12.69 0.25 7.88
N GLY A 485 -11.81 -0.76 7.97
CA GLY A 485 -11.77 -1.70 9.09
C GLY A 485 -11.10 -1.13 10.33
N THR A 486 -11.52 -1.64 11.50
CA THR A 486 -11.14 -1.14 12.84
C THR A 486 -9.64 -1.22 13.16
N GLY A 487 -8.87 -2.04 12.43
CA GLY A 487 -7.44 -2.22 12.65
C GLY A 487 -6.53 -1.27 11.85
N GLY A 488 -7.12 -0.43 10.98
CA GLY A 488 -6.37 0.55 10.20
C GLY A 488 -5.50 -0.04 9.10
N ILE A 489 -4.60 0.79 8.59
CA ILE A 489 -3.55 0.39 7.63
C ILE A 489 -2.22 0.42 8.38
N ASN A 490 -1.51 -0.71 8.41
CA ASN A 490 -0.19 -0.82 9.02
C ASN A 490 0.83 -1.18 7.93
N ILE A 491 1.80 -0.29 7.69
CA ILE A 491 2.84 -0.45 6.66
C ILE A 491 4.20 -0.63 7.36
N GLU A 492 4.53 -1.88 7.61
CA GLU A 492 5.85 -2.34 8.09
C GLU A 492 6.74 -2.76 6.90
N GLY A 493 6.13 -3.21 5.79
CA GLY A 493 6.79 -3.56 4.53
C GLY A 493 6.87 -2.40 3.53
N LEU A 494 7.08 -2.74 2.26
CA LEU A 494 7.33 -1.76 1.20
C LEU A 494 6.14 -1.62 0.24
N VAL A 495 5.83 -0.37 -0.12
CA VAL A 495 4.79 0.02 -1.08
C VAL A 495 5.42 0.88 -2.17
N ARG A 496 5.28 0.49 -3.44
CA ARG A 496 5.99 1.11 -4.59
C ARG A 496 5.05 1.28 -5.80
N ALA A 497 4.97 2.46 -6.40
CA ALA A 497 4.13 2.74 -7.58
C ALA A 497 4.50 4.05 -8.31
N HIS A 498 3.92 4.33 -9.49
CA HIS A 498 3.95 5.66 -10.12
C HIS A 498 3.04 6.68 -9.43
N GLY A 499 2.16 6.22 -8.55
CA GLY A 499 1.34 7.03 -7.69
C GLY A 499 0.82 6.17 -6.55
N VAL A 500 0.72 6.69 -5.33
CA VAL A 500 0.19 5.95 -4.19
C VAL A 500 -0.96 6.73 -3.56
N ASP A 501 -2.15 6.15 -3.59
CA ASP A 501 -3.33 6.68 -2.89
C ASP A 501 -3.65 5.82 -1.68
N ILE A 502 -3.75 6.41 -0.50
CA ILE A 502 -4.16 5.76 0.75
C ILE A 502 -5.43 6.44 1.25
N ASN A 503 -6.53 5.70 1.33
CA ASN A 503 -7.80 6.18 1.88
C ASN A 503 -8.15 5.35 3.12
N ASN A 504 -8.22 5.98 4.29
CA ASN A 504 -8.51 5.31 5.55
C ASN A 504 -9.64 5.98 6.34
N GLN A 505 -10.49 5.18 6.99
CA GLN A 505 -11.60 5.67 7.79
C GLN A 505 -11.66 4.98 9.17
N ASN A 506 -12.06 5.74 10.20
CA ASN A 506 -12.38 5.29 11.55
C ASN A 506 -11.27 4.49 12.26
N SER A 507 -10.01 4.72 11.87
CA SER A 507 -8.84 4.00 12.35
C SER A 507 -7.56 4.76 11.94
N ASN A 508 -6.39 4.32 12.39
CA ASN A 508 -5.12 4.99 12.05
C ASN A 508 -4.46 4.39 10.81
N VAL A 509 -3.60 5.18 10.17
CA VAL A 509 -2.55 4.69 9.26
C VAL A 509 -1.23 4.77 10.01
N VAL A 510 -0.50 3.66 10.13
CA VAL A 510 0.76 3.59 10.87
C VAL A 510 1.87 3.07 9.96
N ILE A 511 2.99 3.79 9.88
CA ILE A 511 4.09 3.50 8.96
C ILE A 511 5.40 3.34 9.73
N GLY A 512 6.17 2.30 9.42
CA GLY A 512 7.50 2.07 9.97
C GLY A 512 7.63 0.73 10.69
N ASP A 513 8.87 0.27 10.82
CA ASP A 513 9.26 -0.93 11.58
C ASP A 513 10.75 -0.90 11.99
N ASN A 514 11.18 -1.88 12.78
CA ASN A 514 12.57 -1.99 13.25
C ASN A 514 13.49 -2.82 12.34
N THR A 515 13.09 -3.14 11.10
CA THR A 515 13.96 -3.88 10.16
C THR A 515 14.94 -2.95 9.45
N SER A 516 15.59 -3.39 8.37
CA SER A 516 16.39 -2.51 7.51
C SER A 516 15.55 -1.72 6.50
N ASN A 517 14.23 -1.92 6.47
CA ASN A 517 13.34 -1.20 5.56
C ASN A 517 13.44 0.30 5.80
N ASP A 518 13.40 1.04 4.69
CA ASP A 518 13.35 2.49 4.62
C ASP A 518 12.52 2.91 3.40
N ASN A 519 12.06 4.15 3.36
CA ASN A 519 11.15 4.66 2.34
C ASN A 519 9.92 3.75 2.18
N TYR A 520 9.25 3.39 3.28
CA TYR A 520 8.16 2.41 3.32
C TYR A 520 7.11 2.62 2.22
N ILE A 521 6.79 3.87 1.92
CA ILE A 521 6.06 4.25 0.71
C ILE A 521 7.05 4.95 -0.22
N SER A 522 7.17 4.50 -1.47
CA SER A 522 7.89 5.26 -2.51
C SER A 522 7.06 5.38 -3.78
N SER A 523 7.01 6.59 -4.30
CA SER A 523 6.34 6.93 -5.55
C SER A 523 7.30 7.68 -6.48
N ASP A 524 7.20 7.47 -7.79
CA ASP A 524 7.80 8.34 -8.80
C ASP A 524 6.77 9.26 -9.49
N GLY A 525 5.59 9.37 -8.88
CA GLY A 525 4.67 10.49 -8.98
C GLY A 525 4.16 10.86 -7.59
N ASP A 526 2.89 11.20 -7.45
CA ASP A 526 2.35 11.72 -6.19
C ASP A 526 2.09 10.62 -5.14
N VAL A 527 2.13 11.02 -3.86
CA VAL A 527 1.60 10.25 -2.73
C VAL A 527 0.45 11.03 -2.10
N ASN A 528 -0.75 10.47 -2.16
CA ASN A 528 -1.96 11.05 -1.61
C ASN A 528 -2.45 10.21 -0.42
N ILE A 529 -2.56 10.82 0.75
CA ILE A 529 -3.05 10.16 1.98
C ILE A 529 -4.29 10.91 2.48
N LYS A 530 -5.43 10.23 2.52
CA LYS A 530 -6.68 10.75 3.04
C LYS A 530 -7.16 9.90 4.22
N ILE A 531 -7.36 10.52 5.37
CA ILE A 531 -7.81 9.85 6.60
C ILE A 531 -9.01 10.59 7.19
N THR A 532 -10.03 9.86 7.60
CA THR A 532 -11.20 10.40 8.32
C THR A 532 -11.36 9.66 9.64
N ASN A 533 -11.53 10.40 10.75
CA ASN A 533 -11.65 9.85 12.11
C ASN A 533 -10.48 8.95 12.50
N GLY A 534 -9.26 9.44 12.30
CA GLY A 534 -8.04 8.66 12.46
C GLY A 534 -6.79 9.48 12.24
N ASN A 535 -5.64 8.96 12.67
CA ASN A 535 -4.36 9.66 12.60
C ASN A 535 -3.43 9.02 11.56
N LEU A 536 -2.50 9.81 11.01
CA LEU A 536 -1.32 9.30 10.32
C LEU A 536 -0.15 9.27 11.32
N LEU A 537 0.42 8.11 11.59
CA LEU A 537 1.39 7.91 12.67
C LEU A 537 2.69 7.26 12.17
N ASN A 538 3.80 7.71 12.74
CA ASN A 538 5.07 7.01 12.72
C ASN A 538 5.04 5.87 13.74
N LYS A 539 5.60 4.69 13.41
CA LYS A 539 5.70 3.54 14.32
C LYS A 539 6.75 3.72 15.43
N GLY A 540 7.45 4.86 15.47
CA GLY A 540 8.49 5.14 16.46
C GLY A 540 9.90 5.02 15.90
N VAL A 541 10.12 5.32 14.61
CA VAL A 541 11.40 5.13 13.94
C VAL A 541 11.93 6.43 13.34
N VAL A 542 13.26 6.63 13.38
CA VAL A 542 13.95 7.83 12.87
C VAL A 542 14.21 7.79 11.35
N LYS A 543 13.56 6.87 10.64
CA LYS A 543 13.79 6.56 9.22
C LYS A 543 12.93 7.42 8.30
N THR A 544 13.22 7.41 7.00
CA THR A 544 12.37 8.03 5.99
C THR A 544 11.15 7.14 5.74
N LEU A 545 9.95 7.65 6.00
CA LEU A 545 8.71 6.88 5.85
C LEU A 545 8.18 6.93 4.41
N ILE A 546 8.27 8.11 3.80
CA ILE A 546 7.65 8.41 2.50
C ILE A 546 8.69 9.03 1.58
N GLN A 547 8.76 8.55 0.34
CA GLN A 547 9.59 9.13 -0.71
C GLN A 547 8.77 9.42 -1.97
N THR A 548 9.00 10.58 -2.59
CA THR A 548 8.56 10.87 -3.96
C THR A 548 9.76 11.15 -4.85
N LYS A 549 9.61 10.97 -6.17
CA LYS A 549 10.62 11.24 -7.20
C LYS A 549 9.96 11.89 -8.41
N ASN A 550 10.77 12.39 -9.35
CA ASN A 550 10.34 12.95 -10.63
C ASN A 550 9.29 14.08 -10.48
N GLY A 551 9.46 14.93 -9.46
CA GLY A 551 8.57 16.04 -9.15
C GLY A 551 7.28 15.65 -8.44
N GLY A 552 7.12 14.40 -7.99
CA GLY A 552 5.92 13.96 -7.29
C GLY A 552 5.67 14.68 -5.97
N ASP A 553 4.42 15.07 -5.72
CA ASP A 553 3.97 15.77 -4.51
C ASP A 553 3.61 14.81 -3.37
N LEU A 554 3.70 15.29 -2.13
CA LEU A 554 3.13 14.65 -0.95
C LEU A 554 1.90 15.43 -0.47
N ASN A 555 0.73 14.80 -0.58
CA ASN A 555 -0.56 15.39 -0.21
C ASN A 555 -1.20 14.59 0.94
N ILE A 556 -1.36 15.20 2.11
CA ILE A 556 -1.93 14.57 3.30
C ILE A 556 -3.17 15.36 3.76
N ASN A 557 -4.32 14.70 3.84
CA ASN A 557 -5.58 15.28 4.31
C ASN A 557 -6.17 14.42 5.42
N VAL A 558 -6.20 14.94 6.64
CA VAL A 558 -6.72 14.23 7.83
C VAL A 558 -7.88 15.00 8.43
N THR A 559 -9.03 14.35 8.58
CA THR A 559 -10.20 14.90 9.29
C THR A 559 -10.35 14.21 10.64
N ASP A 560 -10.54 14.99 11.71
CA ASP A 560 -10.67 14.52 13.09
C ASP A 560 -9.50 13.64 13.58
N GLY A 561 -8.28 13.97 13.16
CA GLY A 561 -7.06 13.33 13.62
C GLY A 561 -5.79 14.12 13.27
N THR A 562 -4.65 13.67 13.79
CA THR A 562 -3.35 14.32 13.65
C THR A 562 -2.48 13.67 12.57
N ILE A 563 -1.48 14.42 12.12
CA ILE A 563 -0.38 13.96 11.28
C ILE A 563 0.89 13.96 12.14
N GLY A 564 1.39 12.78 12.46
CA GLY A 564 2.39 12.61 13.52
C GLY A 564 1.81 12.91 14.91
N THR A 565 2.70 13.00 15.89
CA THR A 565 2.36 13.34 17.29
C THR A 565 3.28 14.44 17.81
N ASP A 566 2.81 15.21 18.78
CA ASP A 566 3.60 16.22 19.50
C ASP A 566 4.11 15.65 20.84
N SER A 567 5.05 16.34 21.49
CA SER A 567 5.24 16.25 22.94
C SER A 567 4.08 16.91 23.70
N GLU A 568 3.93 16.64 25.01
CA GLU A 568 2.82 17.23 25.79
C GLU A 568 2.88 18.77 25.84
N ALA A 569 4.07 19.37 25.75
CA ALA A 569 4.27 20.81 25.56
C ALA A 569 4.55 21.14 24.07
N PHE A 570 4.13 22.32 23.60
CA PHE A 570 4.37 22.77 22.23
C PHE A 570 5.87 22.84 21.92
N ALA A 571 6.29 22.15 20.87
CA ALA A 571 7.69 22.11 20.45
C ALA A 571 8.15 23.48 19.89
N GLY A 572 8.87 24.25 20.71
CA GLY A 572 9.61 25.46 20.30
C GLY A 572 10.81 25.12 19.40
N VAL A 573 11.98 25.69 19.71
CA VAL A 573 13.25 25.42 18.99
C VAL A 573 14.36 24.83 19.87
N GLY A 574 14.05 24.44 21.12
CA GLY A 574 15.00 23.84 22.06
C GLY A 574 15.64 22.52 21.60
N ALA A 575 16.59 22.01 22.38
CA ALA A 575 17.39 20.82 22.06
C ALA A 575 16.56 19.58 21.63
N ASP A 576 15.45 19.33 22.31
CA ASP A 576 14.55 18.19 22.10
C ASP A 576 13.30 18.56 21.27
N ALA A 577 13.30 19.72 20.61
CA ALA A 577 12.14 20.23 19.88
C ALA A 577 11.74 19.37 18.67
N ARG A 578 12.56 18.40 18.26
CA ARG A 578 12.24 17.45 17.19
C ARG A 578 12.54 16.03 17.63
N ASP A 579 11.49 15.22 17.65
CA ASP A 579 11.57 13.78 17.85
C ASP A 579 11.18 13.08 16.55
N LEU A 580 12.19 12.60 15.81
CA LEU A 580 12.00 11.93 14.52
C LEU A 580 11.20 10.62 14.63
N THR A 581 10.98 10.08 15.84
CA THR A 581 10.12 8.91 16.06
C THR A 581 8.64 9.26 16.09
N LYS A 582 8.30 10.55 16.23
CA LYS A 582 6.93 11.07 16.31
C LYS A 582 6.46 11.81 15.06
N SER A 583 7.38 12.35 14.27
CA SER A 583 7.09 13.04 13.01
C SER A 583 6.87 12.07 11.85
N ILE A 584 6.15 12.52 10.84
CA ILE A 584 6.15 11.85 9.53
C ILE A 584 7.37 12.34 8.76
N ASN A 585 8.37 11.47 8.68
CA ASN A 585 9.63 11.74 8.00
C ASN A 585 9.51 11.41 6.52
N ALA A 586 9.87 12.33 5.64
CA ALA A 586 9.72 12.17 4.20
C ALA A 586 10.89 12.79 3.43
N ASN A 587 11.14 12.27 2.23
CA ASN A 587 12.03 12.84 1.23
C ASN A 587 11.22 13.07 -0.05
N VAL A 588 10.85 14.32 -0.30
CA VAL A 588 9.87 14.67 -1.35
C VAL A 588 10.56 15.54 -2.40
N ASP A 589 10.45 15.12 -3.66
CA ASP A 589 11.02 15.85 -4.80
C ASP A 589 10.12 17.04 -5.22
N GLY A 590 8.79 16.84 -5.19
CA GLY A 590 7.78 17.88 -5.40
C GLY A 590 7.49 18.70 -4.14
N THR A 591 6.22 19.01 -3.91
CA THR A 591 5.75 19.89 -2.83
C THR A 591 5.07 19.15 -1.69
N TYR A 592 5.04 19.77 -0.51
CA TYR A 592 4.33 19.31 0.68
C TYR A 592 2.99 20.04 0.82
N THR A 593 1.91 19.26 0.86
CA THR A 593 0.57 19.70 1.29
C THR A 593 0.13 18.84 2.46
N ALA A 594 -0.24 19.46 3.59
CA ALA A 594 -0.74 18.73 4.75
C ALA A 594 -1.84 19.52 5.46
N VAL A 595 -3.00 18.91 5.63
CA VAL A 595 -4.18 19.55 6.23
C VAL A 595 -4.76 18.66 7.31
N THR A 596 -4.99 19.25 8.47
CA THR A 596 -5.83 18.67 9.52
C THR A 596 -7.09 19.51 9.67
N THR A 597 -8.26 18.88 9.64
CA THR A 597 -9.55 19.56 9.85
C THR A 597 -10.22 18.99 11.09
N LYS A 598 -10.52 19.84 12.07
CA LYS A 598 -11.33 19.48 13.23
C LYS A 598 -12.80 19.68 12.90
N GLN A 599 -13.60 18.65 13.08
CA GLN A 599 -15.06 18.70 12.95
C GLN A 599 -15.73 18.32 14.28
N ASN A 600 -15.32 17.20 14.89
CA ASN A 600 -15.97 16.65 16.08
C ASN A 600 -15.03 16.47 17.28
N LYS A 601 -13.73 16.78 17.15
CA LYS A 601 -12.77 16.70 18.27
C LYS A 601 -12.79 17.98 19.11
N ALA A 602 -12.55 17.83 20.42
CA ALA A 602 -12.37 18.96 21.33
C ALA A 602 -10.93 19.47 21.37
N ASN A 603 -9.96 18.56 21.23
CA ASN A 603 -8.54 18.89 21.30
C ASN A 603 -8.02 19.41 19.95
N ASP A 604 -6.95 20.20 20.05
CA ASP A 604 -6.21 20.67 18.89
C ASP A 604 -5.52 19.53 18.12
N LEU A 605 -5.42 19.70 16.81
CA LEU A 605 -4.78 18.75 15.91
C LEU A 605 -3.36 19.22 15.56
N VAL A 606 -2.48 18.25 15.33
CA VAL A 606 -1.05 18.49 15.10
C VAL A 606 -0.69 18.06 13.68
N ILE A 607 0.17 18.85 13.04
CA ILE A 607 0.96 18.45 11.88
C ILE A 607 2.43 18.46 12.30
N ASN A 608 3.05 17.29 12.37
CA ASN A 608 4.47 17.12 12.67
C ASN A 608 5.18 16.41 11.51
N LEU A 609 5.94 17.17 10.71
CA LEU A 609 6.59 16.73 9.48
C LEU A 609 8.09 17.00 9.50
N ALA A 610 8.87 16.06 8.99
CA ALA A 610 10.30 16.24 8.76
C ALA A 610 10.66 15.91 7.30
N ALA A 611 11.29 16.86 6.60
CA ALA A 611 11.97 16.64 5.33
C ALA A 611 13.40 16.19 5.64
N LEU A 612 13.70 14.91 5.39
CA LEU A 612 15.01 14.32 5.64
C LEU A 612 15.79 14.19 4.33
N ASN A 613 16.99 14.75 4.31
CA ASN A 613 17.87 14.78 3.15
C ASN A 613 17.25 15.43 1.90
N SER A 614 16.32 16.37 2.10
CA SER A 614 15.68 17.16 1.04
C SER A 614 15.23 18.50 1.57
N ASP A 615 15.08 19.49 0.69
CA ASP A 615 14.36 20.72 1.02
C ASP A 615 12.88 20.41 1.30
N MET A 616 12.24 21.19 2.17
CA MET A 616 10.80 21.19 2.37
C MET A 616 10.16 22.28 1.50
N LYS A 617 9.67 21.90 0.34
CA LYS A 617 8.96 22.81 -0.60
C LYS A 617 7.49 22.93 -0.18
N LEU A 618 7.15 23.99 0.56
CA LEU A 618 5.82 24.17 1.15
C LEU A 618 4.79 24.67 0.12
N ASN A 619 3.81 23.84 -0.20
CA ASN A 619 2.62 24.30 -0.92
C ASN A 619 1.60 24.88 0.06
N TYR A 620 1.02 24.03 0.92
CA TYR A 620 0.01 24.44 1.90
C TYR A 620 -0.02 23.51 3.12
N ILE A 621 0.32 24.04 4.29
CA ILE A 621 0.24 23.35 5.59
C ILE A 621 -0.81 24.06 6.44
N ASN A 622 -1.88 23.36 6.80
CA ASN A 622 -2.96 23.92 7.63
C ASN A 622 -3.28 23.01 8.81
N ALA A 623 -2.81 23.42 9.99
CA ALA A 623 -3.06 22.74 11.24
C ALA A 623 -4.20 23.41 12.02
N ASP A 624 -5.19 22.65 12.49
CA ASP A 624 -6.23 23.15 13.42
C ASP A 624 -5.67 23.44 14.85
N GLY A 625 -4.37 23.20 15.03
CA GLY A 625 -3.64 23.43 16.27
C GLY A 625 -2.20 23.81 15.98
N LYS A 626 -1.30 22.83 15.91
CA LYS A 626 0.14 23.06 15.87
C LYS A 626 0.77 22.56 14.57
N ALA A 627 1.60 23.37 13.93
CA ALA A 627 2.44 22.97 12.81
C ALA A 627 3.91 22.93 13.25
N ILE A 628 4.52 21.74 13.19
CA ILE A 628 5.90 21.45 13.61
C ILE A 628 6.63 20.90 12.39
N LEU A 629 7.58 21.69 11.87
CA LEU A 629 8.26 21.43 10.61
C LEU A 629 9.78 21.37 10.80
N LEU A 630 10.44 20.42 10.15
CA LEU A 630 11.88 20.26 10.12
C LEU A 630 12.37 20.01 8.68
N ALA A 631 13.43 20.70 8.25
CA ALA A 631 14.23 20.34 7.08
C ALA A 631 15.69 20.15 7.51
N ASP A 632 16.19 18.91 7.45
CA ASP A 632 17.53 18.58 7.92
C ASP A 632 18.08 17.31 7.24
N SER A 633 19.38 17.05 7.40
CA SER A 633 19.96 15.75 7.07
C SER A 633 19.63 14.71 8.12
N THR A 634 19.71 13.42 7.75
CA THR A 634 19.60 12.30 8.70
C THR A 634 20.67 12.34 9.80
N VAL A 635 21.81 12.98 9.51
CA VAL A 635 22.79 13.39 10.53
C VAL A 635 22.51 14.85 10.86
N LYS A 636 22.02 15.13 12.08
CA LYS A 636 21.56 16.45 12.53
C LYS A 636 22.51 17.59 12.11
N GLY A 637 22.02 18.51 11.28
CA GLY A 637 22.69 19.73 10.84
C GLY A 637 23.97 19.52 10.01
N GLN A 638 24.25 18.33 9.51
CA GLN A 638 25.46 18.04 8.71
C GLN A 638 25.38 18.70 7.33
N THR A 639 24.26 18.52 6.64
CA THR A 639 24.01 19.08 5.30
C THR A 639 22.88 20.12 5.39
N PRO A 640 23.04 21.30 4.79
CA PRO A 640 22.00 22.33 4.80
C PRO A 640 20.84 21.96 3.88
N TYR A 641 19.62 22.02 4.42
CA TYR A 641 18.36 21.88 3.71
C TYR A 641 17.39 22.99 4.13
N ASN A 642 16.61 23.48 3.18
CA ASN A 642 15.81 24.67 3.31
C ASN A 642 14.33 24.35 3.51
N ILE A 643 13.60 25.26 4.13
CA ILE A 643 12.14 25.34 4.05
C ILE A 643 11.81 26.45 3.04
N ILE A 644 11.11 26.13 1.95
CA ILE A 644 10.96 27.01 0.78
C ILE A 644 9.48 27.28 0.53
N ASN A 645 9.14 28.52 0.16
CA ASN A 645 7.81 28.84 -0.37
C ASN A 645 7.65 28.25 -1.77
N ALA A 646 6.78 27.25 -1.91
CA ALA A 646 6.40 26.64 -3.18
C ALA A 646 4.86 26.63 -3.35
N SER A 647 4.18 27.66 -2.83
CA SER A 647 2.72 27.77 -2.93
C SER A 647 2.27 27.82 -4.38
N LYS A 648 1.28 27.00 -4.71
CA LYS A 648 0.56 27.02 -5.99
C LYS A 648 -0.66 27.95 -5.95
N ASP A 649 -1.03 28.44 -4.77
CA ASP A 649 -2.19 29.29 -4.52
C ASP A 649 -1.76 30.50 -3.67
N SER A 650 -1.49 31.62 -4.35
CA SER A 650 -1.02 32.85 -3.71
C SER A 650 -2.07 33.49 -2.79
N SER A 651 -3.32 33.04 -2.76
CA SER A 651 -4.33 33.51 -1.81
C SER A 651 -4.19 32.89 -0.42
N LYS A 652 -3.39 31.83 -0.28
CA LYS A 652 -3.18 31.11 0.98
C LYS A 652 -1.77 31.31 1.51
N ALA A 653 -1.64 31.33 2.82
CA ALA A 653 -0.34 31.23 3.47
C ALA A 653 0.26 29.83 3.24
N ASN A 654 1.60 29.73 3.20
CA ASN A 654 2.27 28.42 3.15
C ASN A 654 1.97 27.61 4.41
N VAL A 655 1.91 28.25 5.57
CA VAL A 655 1.67 27.60 6.87
C VAL A 655 0.63 28.36 7.69
N GLN A 656 -0.38 27.65 8.18
CA GLN A 656 -1.41 28.16 9.08
C GLN A 656 -1.53 27.24 10.30
N GLY A 657 -1.61 27.84 11.48
CA GLY A 657 -1.80 27.13 12.74
C GLY A 657 -1.98 28.08 13.91
N LYS A 658 -2.33 27.56 15.09
CA LYS A 658 -2.30 28.31 16.35
C LYS A 658 -0.87 28.52 16.82
N GLY A 659 -0.09 27.43 16.83
CA GLY A 659 1.35 27.43 17.06
C GLY A 659 2.12 26.95 15.84
N ILE A 660 3.21 27.62 15.50
CA ILE A 660 4.05 27.31 14.33
C ILE A 660 5.49 27.17 14.77
N SER A 661 6.14 26.07 14.41
CA SER A 661 7.56 25.83 14.71
C SER A 661 8.26 25.33 13.45
N MET A 662 9.28 26.04 12.98
CA MET A 662 10.04 25.70 11.78
C MET A 662 11.54 25.65 12.10
N ILE A 663 12.19 24.53 11.74
CA ILE A 663 13.65 24.38 11.90
C ILE A 663 14.24 23.95 10.57
N ALA A 664 15.28 24.64 10.11
CA ALA A 664 16.00 24.30 8.87
C ALA A 664 17.52 24.31 9.09
N SER A 665 18.23 23.32 8.54
CA SER A 665 19.70 23.35 8.59
C SER A 665 20.30 24.35 7.59
N GLY A 666 19.54 24.69 6.54
CA GLY A 666 19.75 25.80 5.61
C GLY A 666 18.95 27.04 6.01
N SER A 667 18.19 27.61 5.06
CA SER A 667 17.34 28.81 5.23
C SER A 667 15.86 28.47 5.38
N ILE A 668 15.10 29.40 5.96
CA ILE A 668 13.63 29.42 5.91
C ILE A 668 13.24 30.57 4.97
N GLY A 669 12.72 30.25 3.78
CA GLY A 669 12.42 31.21 2.73
C GLY A 669 13.64 31.84 2.08
N THR A 670 13.40 32.58 1.01
CA THR A 670 14.42 33.44 0.37
C THR A 670 13.98 34.90 0.43
N LYS A 671 14.91 35.83 0.20
CA LYS A 671 14.61 37.27 0.20
C LYS A 671 13.50 37.62 -0.80
N ASP A 672 13.58 37.04 -2.00
CA ASP A 672 12.64 37.31 -3.11
C ASP A 672 11.34 36.52 -2.98
N ASN A 673 11.33 35.42 -2.22
CA ASN A 673 10.17 34.56 -2.04
C ASN A 673 10.09 34.06 -0.59
N LYS A 674 9.65 34.97 0.29
CA LYS A 674 9.48 34.72 1.73
C LYS A 674 8.48 33.58 1.96
N VAL A 675 8.72 32.78 3.00
CA VAL A 675 7.71 31.82 3.49
C VAL A 675 6.59 32.60 4.17
N THR A 676 5.35 32.36 3.73
CA THR A 676 4.18 33.04 4.27
C THR A 676 3.51 32.23 5.38
N PHE A 677 3.03 32.89 6.42
CA PHE A 677 2.34 32.22 7.52
C PHE A 677 1.16 33.02 8.09
N ASN A 678 0.27 32.32 8.79
CA ASN A 678 -0.84 32.89 9.57
C ASN A 678 -0.90 32.22 10.95
N GLN A 679 -0.71 33.01 12.02
CA GLN A 679 -0.90 32.53 13.39
C GLN A 679 -2.32 32.81 13.88
N THR A 680 -3.16 31.78 13.85
CA THR A 680 -4.60 31.90 14.16
C THR A 680 -4.93 32.14 15.64
N ALA A 681 -3.95 32.00 16.53
CA ALA A 681 -4.10 32.24 17.96
C ALA A 681 -2.93 33.09 18.49
N GLY A 682 -2.49 34.11 17.75
CA GLY A 682 -1.42 35.01 18.19
C GLY A 682 -1.85 36.04 19.24
N GLN A 683 -3.09 36.54 19.15
CA GLN A 683 -3.73 37.58 19.99
C GLN A 683 -2.79 38.41 20.88
N PHE A 684 -2.48 39.62 20.42
CA PHE A 684 -1.68 40.56 21.18
C PHE A 684 -2.45 41.07 22.41
N ASN A 685 -1.79 41.13 23.56
CA ASN A 685 -2.34 41.66 24.79
C ASN A 685 -2.08 43.17 24.93
N ASN A 686 -3.02 44.00 24.48
CA ASN A 686 -2.91 45.46 24.63
C ASN A 686 -2.92 45.91 26.10
N ASP A 687 -3.57 45.14 26.98
CA ASP A 687 -3.56 45.39 28.44
C ASP A 687 -2.35 44.73 29.13
N GLY A 688 -1.43 44.17 28.35
CA GLY A 688 -0.35 43.31 28.83
C GLY A 688 0.85 44.05 29.37
N TYR A 689 0.92 45.37 29.20
CA TYR A 689 2.02 46.27 29.55
C TYR A 689 1.48 47.67 29.86
N ASP A 690 2.19 48.42 30.69
CA ASP A 690 1.82 49.78 31.11
C ASP A 690 2.83 50.80 30.57
N ILE A 691 2.39 51.61 29.59
CA ILE A 691 3.18 52.69 28.98
C ILE A 691 3.11 54.02 29.74
N SER A 692 2.27 54.13 30.77
CA SER A 692 2.13 55.36 31.54
C SER A 692 3.41 55.73 32.27
N ASP A 693 3.56 57.02 32.61
CA ASP A 693 4.72 57.50 33.37
C ASP A 693 4.76 56.81 34.74
N GLY A 694 5.79 55.98 34.96
CA GLY A 694 5.95 55.15 36.17
C GLY A 694 5.46 53.70 36.06
N GLY A 695 4.83 53.30 34.95
CA GLY A 695 4.57 51.90 34.60
C GLY A 695 5.87 51.13 34.29
N ASP A 696 5.90 49.80 34.40
CA ASP A 696 7.14 49.01 34.29
C ASP A 696 7.49 48.51 32.88
N LEU A 697 6.63 48.76 31.88
CA LEU A 697 6.74 48.23 30.51
C LEU A 697 6.94 46.70 30.46
N THR A 698 6.50 45.92 31.45
CA THR A 698 6.60 44.45 31.40
C THR A 698 5.42 43.89 30.61
N TYR A 699 5.69 43.09 29.57
CA TYR A 699 4.64 42.46 28.77
C TYR A 699 4.28 41.04 29.24
N THR A 700 2.99 40.75 29.35
CA THR A 700 2.46 39.39 29.58
C THR A 700 1.61 38.93 28.39
N PRO A 701 2.02 37.90 27.62
CA PRO A 701 1.22 37.39 26.51
C PRO A 701 -0.08 36.72 26.94
N ASN A 702 -1.16 36.91 26.17
CA ASN A 702 -2.43 36.19 26.36
C ASN A 702 -2.42 34.80 25.71
N SER A 703 -1.57 34.60 24.69
CA SER A 703 -1.52 33.37 23.91
C SER A 703 -0.52 32.36 24.47
N ASN A 704 -0.98 31.11 24.61
CA ASN A 704 -0.14 29.95 24.91
C ASN A 704 0.53 29.34 23.67
N TYR A 705 0.28 29.89 22.48
CA TYR A 705 0.87 29.42 21.23
C TYR A 705 1.86 30.45 20.71
N THR A 706 3.00 29.95 20.26
CA THR A 706 4.07 30.80 19.72
C THR A 706 4.40 30.45 18.28
N VAL A 707 4.99 31.41 17.57
CA VAL A 707 5.75 31.18 16.35
C VAL A 707 7.22 31.04 16.74
N ASN A 708 7.86 29.95 16.33
CA ASN A 708 9.28 29.69 16.59
C ASN A 708 9.99 29.31 15.30
N MET A 709 11.16 29.87 15.06
CA MET A 709 11.94 29.61 13.85
C MET A 709 13.43 29.54 14.14
N LEU A 710 14.11 28.55 13.57
CA LEU A 710 15.55 28.36 13.75
C LEU A 710 16.23 27.94 12.45
N THR A 711 17.34 28.60 12.12
CA THR A 711 18.25 28.18 11.06
C THR A 711 19.67 27.94 11.59
N LYS A 712 20.35 26.92 11.04
CA LYS A 712 21.78 26.66 11.38
C LYS A 712 22.74 27.48 10.53
N ASN A 713 22.57 27.44 9.21
CA ASN A 713 23.54 28.03 8.26
C ASN A 713 22.95 29.13 7.38
N GLY A 714 21.62 29.28 7.33
CA GLY A 714 20.93 30.19 6.43
C GLY A 714 20.14 31.30 7.11
N ASP A 715 19.37 32.02 6.31
CA ASP A 715 18.56 33.17 6.71
C ASP A 715 17.12 32.75 7.06
N ILE A 716 16.41 33.60 7.80
CA ILE A 716 14.96 33.51 8.02
C ILE A 716 14.29 34.64 7.24
N ASN A 717 13.50 34.30 6.23
CA ASN A 717 12.78 35.23 5.35
C ASN A 717 11.28 34.88 5.38
N VAL A 718 10.49 35.62 6.16
CA VAL A 718 9.09 35.28 6.43
C VAL A 718 8.13 36.47 6.36
N LYS A 719 6.87 36.19 6.04
CA LYS A 719 5.82 37.21 5.86
C LYS A 719 4.47 36.74 6.39
N GLY A 720 3.84 37.49 7.29
CA GLY A 720 2.44 37.35 7.65
C GLY A 720 1.57 37.56 6.41
N LYS A 721 0.73 36.57 6.08
CA LYS A 721 -0.03 36.61 4.82
C LYS A 721 -1.24 37.52 4.93
N ASP A 722 -2.14 37.21 5.85
CA ASP A 722 -3.42 37.89 6.00
C ASP A 722 -3.32 38.94 7.12
N ASP A 723 -3.82 40.14 6.87
CA ASP A 723 -3.85 41.27 7.83
C ASP A 723 -4.75 41.02 9.07
N ALA A 724 -5.36 39.84 9.17
CA ALA A 724 -6.32 39.50 10.23
C ALA A 724 -5.67 38.95 11.51
N TYR A 725 -4.35 38.73 11.52
CA TYR A 725 -3.69 37.99 12.59
C TYR A 725 -2.54 38.76 13.23
N ASP A 726 -2.62 38.90 14.55
CA ASP A 726 -1.50 39.23 15.43
C ASP A 726 -0.48 38.09 15.47
N THR A 727 0.75 38.41 15.86
CA THR A 727 1.82 37.40 16.01
C THR A 727 2.43 37.43 17.41
N ASN A 728 2.46 36.25 18.04
CA ASN A 728 3.17 35.97 19.28
C ASN A 728 4.39 35.09 18.94
N VAL A 729 5.56 35.71 18.79
CA VAL A 729 6.82 35.03 18.54
C VAL A 729 7.45 34.62 19.87
N GLY A 730 7.73 33.32 20.02
CA GLY A 730 8.52 32.82 21.13
C GLY A 730 10.00 33.07 20.85
N THR A 731 10.57 32.27 19.95
CA THR A 731 12.00 32.35 19.64
C THR A 731 12.26 32.33 18.14
N MET A 732 13.04 33.29 17.64
CA MET A 732 13.51 33.34 16.26
C MET A 732 15.04 33.48 16.21
N ILE A 733 15.75 32.45 15.71
CA ILE A 733 17.22 32.42 15.72
C ILE A 733 17.78 32.08 14.33
N ALA A 734 18.60 32.98 13.76
CA ALA A 734 19.38 32.70 12.56
C ALA A 734 20.88 32.59 12.90
N ARG A 735 21.38 31.35 13.09
CA ARG A 735 22.69 31.15 13.72
C ARG A 735 23.89 31.74 12.97
N LYS A 736 23.80 31.82 11.64
CA LYS A 736 24.85 32.35 10.75
C LYS A 736 24.31 33.31 9.69
N GLY A 737 23.01 33.57 9.73
CA GLY A 737 22.28 34.33 8.72
C GLY A 737 21.69 35.61 9.28
N SER A 738 20.86 36.23 8.45
CA SER A 738 20.01 37.35 8.81
C SER A 738 18.57 36.90 9.05
N ILE A 739 17.81 37.73 9.74
CA ILE A 739 16.36 37.62 9.85
C ILE A 739 15.73 38.77 9.05
N ASN A 740 14.78 38.45 8.19
CA ASN A 740 13.96 39.38 7.40
C ASN A 740 12.49 38.99 7.59
N ALA A 741 11.85 39.54 8.61
CA ALA A 741 10.47 39.19 9.00
C ALA A 741 9.51 40.35 8.77
N GLU A 742 8.34 40.05 8.22
CA GLU A 742 7.22 40.99 8.10
C GLU A 742 6.00 40.38 8.77
N PHE A 743 5.41 41.05 9.76
CA PHE A 743 4.25 40.57 10.52
C PHE A 743 2.98 41.33 10.14
N SER A 744 1.84 40.64 10.13
CA SER A 744 0.56 41.14 9.61
C SER A 744 -0.22 42.03 10.58
N GLY A 745 -0.05 41.88 11.88
CA GLY A 745 -0.81 42.58 12.92
C GLY A 745 0.07 42.90 14.13
N ASN A 746 -0.54 43.19 15.29
CA ASN A 746 0.23 43.54 16.48
C ASN A 746 1.15 42.37 16.86
N THR A 747 2.38 42.69 17.25
CA THR A 747 3.45 41.71 17.32
C THR A 747 4.15 41.74 18.67
N TYR A 748 4.16 40.60 19.35
CA TYR A 748 5.04 40.35 20.49
C TYR A 748 6.15 39.39 20.08
N ILE A 749 7.37 39.67 20.54
CA ILE A 749 8.56 38.83 20.34
C ILE A 749 9.24 38.65 21.68
N ASP A 750 9.28 37.41 22.20
CA ASP A 750 10.06 37.13 23.41
C ASP A 750 11.56 37.14 23.11
N GLU A 751 12.01 36.42 22.09
CA GLU A 751 13.43 36.34 21.73
C GLU A 751 13.65 36.37 20.22
N ILE A 752 14.52 37.26 19.76
CA ILE A 752 14.97 37.31 18.37
C ILE A 752 16.48 37.53 18.29
N ASN A 753 17.16 36.70 17.49
CA ASN A 753 18.61 36.73 17.41
C ASN A 753 19.15 36.29 16.03
N ALA A 754 20.17 36.98 15.52
CA ALA A 754 20.82 36.65 14.26
C ALA A 754 22.31 36.98 14.32
N ASN A 755 23.14 36.30 13.53
CA ASN A 755 24.57 36.61 13.47
C ASN A 755 24.88 37.82 12.57
N LYS A 756 24.00 38.11 11.62
CA LYS A 756 24.16 39.22 10.67
C LYS A 756 23.15 40.32 11.00
N LYS A 757 22.15 40.52 10.16
CA LYS A 757 21.17 41.60 10.31
C LYS A 757 19.83 41.08 10.82
N ILE A 758 19.15 41.88 11.64
CA ILE A 758 17.75 41.67 12.02
C ILE A 758 16.93 42.78 11.37
N ASN A 759 16.14 42.44 10.36
CA ASN A 759 15.21 43.34 9.70
C ASN A 759 13.79 42.87 10.00
N VAL A 760 13.05 43.66 10.77
CA VAL A 760 11.70 43.31 11.23
C VAL A 760 10.75 44.45 10.93
N VAL A 761 9.63 44.13 10.30
CA VAL A 761 8.53 45.06 10.07
C VAL A 761 7.26 44.46 10.64
N THR A 762 6.45 45.25 11.35
CA THR A 762 5.04 44.92 11.57
C THR A 762 4.13 45.93 10.88
N ARG A 763 3.06 45.41 10.29
CA ARG A 763 1.95 46.21 9.77
C ARG A 763 1.01 46.69 10.89
N GLY A 764 1.04 46.06 12.07
CA GLY A 764 0.23 46.46 13.22
C GLY A 764 0.67 47.79 13.85
N ALA A 765 -0.14 48.28 14.78
CA ALA A 765 0.16 49.48 15.58
C ALA A 765 1.19 49.20 16.68
N GLU A 766 1.23 47.96 17.18
CA GLU A 766 2.04 47.61 18.35
C GLU A 766 3.14 46.60 17.97
N MET A 767 4.37 46.88 18.41
CA MET A 767 5.43 45.89 18.51
C MET A 767 6.11 45.93 19.88
N TYR A 768 6.16 44.78 20.54
CA TYR A 768 6.92 44.60 21.77
C TYR A 768 7.98 43.52 21.56
N ILE A 769 9.25 43.84 21.80
CA ILE A 769 10.38 42.91 21.79
C ILE A 769 10.96 42.82 23.19
N ASN A 770 10.86 41.64 23.81
CA ASN A 770 11.39 41.41 25.15
C ASN A 770 12.92 41.28 25.14
N ASN A 771 13.48 40.52 24.18
CA ASN A 771 14.92 40.31 24.03
C ASN A 771 15.35 40.39 22.56
N LEU A 772 16.04 41.47 22.20
CA LEU A 772 16.67 41.68 20.89
C LEU A 772 18.16 41.30 20.95
N GLY A 773 18.59 40.40 20.08
CA GLY A 773 19.99 39.94 20.00
C GLY A 773 20.46 39.16 21.23
N GLN A 774 19.52 38.60 22.00
CA GLN A 774 19.76 37.75 23.15
C GLN A 774 18.71 36.63 23.20
N THR A 775 19.04 35.53 23.88
CA THR A 775 18.16 34.34 24.02
C THR A 775 18.25 33.74 25.43
N PRO A 776 17.90 34.49 26.50
CA PRO A 776 18.00 34.02 27.88
C PRO A 776 17.15 32.78 28.20
N ASN A 777 16.01 32.62 27.53
CA ASN A 777 15.07 31.50 27.68
C ASN A 777 15.43 30.31 26.76
N THR A 778 16.22 30.54 25.70
CA THR A 778 16.67 29.49 24.76
C THR A 778 18.20 29.40 24.61
N PRO A 779 18.97 29.14 25.68
CA PRO A 779 20.44 29.06 25.60
C PRO A 779 20.96 27.83 24.81
N VAL A 780 20.12 26.80 24.68
CA VAL A 780 20.40 25.59 23.89
C VAL A 780 19.22 25.32 22.98
N ASP A 781 19.47 25.37 21.67
CA ASP A 781 18.49 25.06 20.64
C ASP A 781 18.72 23.68 20.03
N TYR A 782 17.91 23.29 19.04
CA TYR A 782 17.98 21.99 18.37
C TYR A 782 19.38 21.62 17.84
N TYR A 783 20.21 22.59 17.45
CA TYR A 783 21.58 22.41 16.95
C TYR A 783 22.65 22.48 18.05
N GLY A 784 22.28 22.58 19.33
CA GLY A 784 23.18 22.61 20.48
C GLY A 784 23.23 23.98 21.15
N SER A 785 24.35 24.32 21.80
CA SER A 785 24.53 25.68 22.35
C SER A 785 24.48 26.71 21.23
N ASN A 786 23.73 27.79 21.43
CA ASN A 786 23.58 28.85 20.44
C ASN A 786 24.68 29.93 20.55
N GLY A 787 25.55 29.85 21.57
CA GLY A 787 26.80 30.62 21.61
C GLY A 787 26.68 32.12 21.84
N ASN A 788 25.53 32.61 22.29
CA ASN A 788 25.30 34.05 22.53
C ASN A 788 25.58 34.89 21.28
N ILE A 789 25.03 34.45 20.14
CA ILE A 789 25.06 35.16 18.87
C ILE A 789 24.49 36.57 19.09
N VAL A 790 25.09 37.58 18.46
CA VAL A 790 24.64 38.97 18.56
C VAL A 790 24.67 39.58 17.16
N ALA A 791 23.59 40.24 16.78
CA ALA A 791 23.46 40.85 15.46
C ALA A 791 24.50 41.95 15.24
N GLU A 792 24.99 42.07 14.01
CA GLU A 792 25.82 43.19 13.56
C GLU A 792 25.03 44.50 13.56
N SER A 793 23.78 44.45 13.11
CA SER A 793 22.86 45.60 13.09
C SER A 793 21.40 45.13 13.13
N ALA A 794 20.50 46.02 13.53
CA ALA A 794 19.06 45.77 13.44
C ALA A 794 18.29 46.98 12.89
N ASP A 795 17.28 46.70 12.05
CA ASP A 795 16.35 47.66 11.46
C ASP A 795 14.91 47.18 11.78
N ILE A 796 14.19 47.98 12.57
CA ILE A 796 12.90 47.59 13.15
C ILE A 796 11.87 48.67 12.87
N LYS A 797 10.79 48.30 12.16
CA LYS A 797 9.73 49.22 11.74
C LYS A 797 8.35 48.79 12.27
N VAL A 798 7.59 49.75 12.82
CA VAL A 798 6.19 49.57 13.24
C VAL A 798 5.35 50.57 12.47
N LEU A 799 4.47 50.05 11.62
CA LEU A 799 3.88 50.86 10.56
C LEU A 799 2.42 51.25 10.78
N ASP A 800 1.68 50.70 11.74
CA ASP A 800 0.25 51.04 11.98
C ASP A 800 -0.56 51.23 10.68
N ILE A 801 -0.56 50.19 9.85
CA ILE A 801 -1.23 50.18 8.55
C ILE A 801 -2.71 49.85 8.75
N ASN A 802 -3.59 50.72 8.27
CA ASN A 802 -5.02 50.54 8.35
C ASN A 802 -5.68 50.90 7.01
N GLN A 803 -6.23 49.89 6.34
CA GLN A 803 -6.87 50.01 5.02
C GLN A 803 -8.04 51.01 4.97
N ASN A 804 -8.59 51.38 6.13
CA ASN A 804 -9.70 52.34 6.25
C ASN A 804 -9.24 53.78 6.53
N THR A 805 -7.94 53.99 6.72
CA THR A 805 -7.35 55.32 6.89
C THR A 805 -7.00 55.85 5.51
N ARG A 806 -7.33 57.11 5.22
CA ARG A 806 -7.00 57.80 3.97
C ARG A 806 -6.42 59.16 4.27
N VAL A 807 -5.43 59.57 3.46
CA VAL A 807 -4.68 60.84 3.56
C VAL A 807 -5.56 62.03 3.15
N ASP A 808 -6.54 61.77 2.28
CA ASP A 808 -7.65 62.64 1.96
C ASP A 808 -8.68 62.61 3.10
N GLU A 809 -8.97 63.79 3.67
CA GLU A 809 -9.89 64.08 4.78
C GLU A 809 -11.35 63.55 4.62
N GLU A 810 -11.63 62.65 3.69
CA GLU A 810 -12.90 61.93 3.60
C GLU A 810 -13.01 60.86 4.69
N VAL A 811 -13.56 61.33 5.81
CA VAL A 811 -14.10 60.58 6.93
C VAL A 811 -14.87 59.32 6.49
N ILE A 812 -14.39 58.14 6.86
CA ILE A 812 -15.22 56.94 6.97
C ILE A 812 -15.74 56.88 8.41
N ASP A 813 -17.06 57.01 8.59
CA ASP A 813 -17.78 56.76 9.86
C ASP A 813 -17.51 57.70 11.06
N GLY A 814 -17.04 58.93 10.82
CA GLY A 814 -17.04 60.00 11.82
C GLY A 814 -15.84 60.09 12.77
N VAL A 815 -14.79 59.27 12.57
CA VAL A 815 -13.61 59.22 13.46
C VAL A 815 -12.32 59.38 12.65
N HIS A 816 -11.48 60.35 13.00
CA HIS A 816 -10.09 60.43 12.51
C HIS A 816 -9.27 59.35 13.23
N HIS A 817 -8.79 58.33 12.50
CA HIS A 817 -7.80 57.40 13.04
C HIS A 817 -6.41 57.95 12.71
N TRP A 818 -5.84 58.71 13.65
CA TRP A 818 -4.44 59.12 13.57
C TRP A 818 -3.54 57.91 13.83
N ALA A 819 -2.60 57.66 12.94
CA ALA A 819 -1.63 56.59 13.13
C ALA A 819 -0.77 56.91 14.36
N ASP A 820 -0.57 55.91 15.22
CA ASP A 820 0.12 56.04 16.50
C ASP A 820 0.81 54.74 16.89
N SER A 821 1.78 54.36 16.07
CA SER A 821 2.58 53.15 16.24
C SER A 821 3.49 53.20 17.46
N HIS A 822 3.47 52.15 18.29
CA HIS A 822 4.37 51.98 19.42
C HIS A 822 5.36 50.83 19.19
N LEU A 823 6.65 51.13 19.40
CA LEU A 823 7.73 50.16 19.45
C LEU A 823 8.33 50.13 20.85
N ILE A 824 8.30 48.98 21.50
CA ILE A 824 8.97 48.76 22.78
C ILE A 824 10.04 47.68 22.60
N ILE A 825 11.29 48.00 22.94
CA ILE A 825 12.37 47.01 23.02
C ILE A 825 12.91 47.02 24.46
N LYS A 826 12.49 46.01 25.24
CA LYS A 826 12.74 45.95 26.68
C LYS A 826 14.22 45.71 26.99
N ASN A 827 14.80 44.68 26.37
CA ASN A 827 16.22 44.33 26.48
C ASN A 827 16.82 44.16 25.09
N GLY A 828 18.00 44.75 24.85
CA GLY A 828 18.68 44.67 23.57
C GLY A 828 20.20 44.45 23.69
N LYS A 829 20.75 43.69 22.75
CA LYS A 829 22.18 43.56 22.52
C LYS A 829 22.47 43.51 21.03
N VAL A 830 23.30 44.42 20.55
CA VAL A 830 23.73 44.49 19.15
C VAL A 830 25.22 44.77 19.15
N SER A 831 25.99 44.12 18.28
CA SER A 831 27.44 44.31 18.19
C SER A 831 27.76 45.69 17.63
N GLY A 832 26.92 46.18 16.72
CA GLY A 832 27.19 47.36 15.94
C GLY A 832 28.09 47.04 14.76
N ASN A 833 27.88 47.73 13.65
CA ASN A 833 28.78 47.70 12.51
C ASN A 833 28.97 49.13 12.04
N LYS A 834 30.11 49.72 12.42
CA LYS A 834 30.56 51.04 11.93
C LYS A 834 31.01 50.93 10.46
N GLU A 835 30.10 50.60 9.55
CA GLU A 835 30.26 50.99 8.15
C GLU A 835 29.98 52.51 8.06
N ASP A 836 30.79 53.25 7.29
CA ASP A 836 30.69 54.71 7.14
C ASP A 836 29.23 55.16 6.98
N GLY A 837 28.69 55.85 7.99
CA GLY A 837 27.39 56.51 7.98
C GLY A 837 26.17 55.70 8.46
N LYS A 838 26.32 54.51 9.08
CA LYS A 838 25.18 53.76 9.66
C LYS A 838 25.28 53.59 11.17
N GLN A 839 24.14 53.75 11.86
CA GLN A 839 24.01 53.50 13.31
C GLN A 839 23.83 52.01 13.61
N ASP A 840 24.10 51.60 14.85
CA ASP A 840 24.02 50.19 15.26
C ASP A 840 22.59 49.64 15.19
N LEU A 841 21.62 50.50 15.51
CA LEU A 841 20.20 50.21 15.54
C LEU A 841 19.42 51.32 14.82
N THR A 842 18.59 50.93 13.87
CA THR A 842 17.64 51.84 13.20
C THR A 842 16.23 51.44 13.59
N LEU A 843 15.47 52.38 14.14
CA LEU A 843 14.11 52.17 14.64
C LEU A 843 13.17 53.15 13.94
N THR A 844 12.03 52.68 13.45
CA THR A 844 11.04 53.51 12.77
C THR A 844 9.64 53.25 13.33
N ALA A 845 9.06 54.20 14.07
CA ALA A 845 7.70 54.18 14.62
C ALA A 845 7.30 55.60 15.09
N ASP A 846 6.07 55.82 15.54
CA ASP A 846 5.63 57.12 16.10
C ASP A 846 6.11 57.33 17.53
N ASN A 847 6.09 56.27 18.33
CA ASN A 847 6.49 56.25 19.73
C ASN A 847 7.45 55.07 19.93
N ILE A 848 8.70 55.35 20.31
CA ILE A 848 9.74 54.32 20.46
C ILE A 848 10.27 54.34 21.90
N TYR A 849 10.33 53.17 22.55
CA TYR A 849 10.93 52.96 23.86
C TYR A 849 12.12 52.00 23.70
N ALA A 850 13.34 52.53 23.79
CA ALA A 850 14.55 51.76 23.53
C ALA A 850 15.80 52.42 24.14
N GLY A 851 16.70 51.61 24.69
CA GLY A 851 18.06 52.03 25.05
C GLY A 851 18.17 53.09 26.13
N GLY A 852 17.18 53.19 27.03
CA GLY A 852 17.16 54.24 28.05
C GLY A 852 16.45 55.52 27.60
N TYR A 853 15.75 55.50 26.46
CA TYR A 853 15.11 56.65 25.86
C TYR A 853 13.67 56.34 25.41
N ARG A 854 12.84 57.37 25.42
CA ARG A 854 11.56 57.42 24.71
C ARG A 854 11.62 58.49 23.61
N PHE A 855 11.35 58.10 22.38
CA PHE A 855 11.33 58.99 21.21
C PHE A 855 9.90 59.30 20.77
N TYR A 856 9.64 60.55 20.46
CA TYR A 856 8.36 61.07 19.96
C TYR A 856 8.55 61.53 18.51
N MET A 857 8.17 60.65 17.58
CA MET A 857 8.36 60.82 16.14
C MET A 857 7.04 61.12 15.41
N GLY A 858 5.91 60.77 16.03
CA GLY A 858 4.56 60.86 15.47
C GLY A 858 3.83 62.16 15.75
N LYS A 859 2.55 62.06 16.16
CA LYS A 859 1.66 63.21 16.44
C LYS A 859 2.06 64.03 17.68
N ASP A 860 2.70 63.39 18.65
CA ASP A 860 3.01 63.96 19.97
C ASP A 860 4.34 64.73 19.95
N ARG A 861 4.54 65.59 18.93
CA ARG A 861 5.75 66.41 18.75
C ARG A 861 5.87 67.51 19.80
N ASN A 862 7.05 68.13 19.91
CA ASN A 862 7.26 69.22 20.86
C ASN A 862 6.42 70.48 20.49
N GLU A 863 6.49 71.52 21.31
CA GLU A 863 5.73 72.77 21.07
C GLU A 863 6.08 73.47 19.74
N GLU A 864 7.23 73.15 19.14
CA GLU A 864 7.71 73.67 17.85
C GLU A 864 7.34 72.76 16.66
N GLY A 865 6.68 71.62 16.91
CA GLY A 865 6.35 70.64 15.88
C GLY A 865 7.53 69.74 15.47
N LYS A 866 8.63 69.75 16.23
CA LYS A 866 9.83 68.93 16.00
C LYS A 866 9.78 67.60 16.76
N THR A 867 10.37 66.56 16.18
CA THR A 867 10.61 65.27 16.87
C THR A 867 11.62 65.44 18.00
N TYR A 868 11.42 64.73 19.11
CA TYR A 868 12.29 64.83 20.31
C TYR A 868 12.35 63.52 21.10
N TRP A 869 13.23 63.43 22.09
CA TRP A 869 13.33 62.31 23.02
C TRP A 869 13.36 62.76 24.48
N VAL A 870 13.04 61.84 25.38
CA VAL A 870 13.21 61.96 26.83
C VAL A 870 13.94 60.73 27.36
N TYR A 871 14.58 60.87 28.52
CA TYR A 871 15.17 59.72 29.22
C TYR A 871 14.06 58.82 29.78
N ASP A 872 14.22 57.51 29.59
CA ASP A 872 13.31 56.46 30.05
C ASP A 872 14.11 55.19 30.39
N ASP A 873 14.46 55.02 31.67
CA ASP A 873 15.33 53.94 32.17
C ASP A 873 14.67 52.55 32.21
N ARG A 874 13.41 52.43 31.77
CA ARG A 874 12.66 51.18 31.77
C ARG A 874 13.11 50.20 30.68
N THR A 875 13.94 50.65 29.74
CA THR A 875 14.50 49.83 28.65
C THR A 875 16.02 49.78 28.75
N SER A 876 16.64 48.67 28.34
CA SER A 876 18.10 48.48 28.41
C SER A 876 18.66 47.97 27.09
N MET A 877 19.74 48.58 26.61
CA MET A 877 20.47 48.12 25.44
C MET A 877 21.97 48.20 25.66
N THR A 878 22.71 47.22 25.17
CA THR A 878 24.17 47.11 25.38
C THR A 878 24.90 46.60 24.15
N LYS A 879 26.19 46.92 24.03
CA LYS A 879 27.10 46.22 23.13
C LYS A 879 27.83 45.08 23.84
N PRO A 880 28.21 44.00 23.14
CA PRO A 880 29.04 42.94 23.70
C PRO A 880 30.41 43.44 24.19
N ASP A 881 30.97 44.45 23.54
CA ASP A 881 32.29 45.02 23.85
C ASP A 881 32.25 46.11 24.94
N GLY A 882 31.05 46.45 25.43
CA GLY A 882 30.84 47.50 26.43
C GLY A 882 30.92 48.93 25.90
N SER A 883 31.13 49.14 24.60
CA SER A 883 31.10 50.47 24.00
C SER A 883 29.67 51.02 23.89
N THR A 884 29.56 52.33 23.71
CA THR A 884 28.28 53.03 23.59
C THR A 884 27.53 52.56 22.33
N LEU A 885 26.27 52.18 22.51
CA LEU A 885 25.36 51.82 21.42
C LEU A 885 24.71 53.07 20.86
N THR A 886 24.67 53.20 19.53
CA THR A 886 23.99 54.31 18.85
C THR A 886 22.66 53.88 18.25
N ILE A 887 21.62 54.68 18.47
CA ILE A 887 20.26 54.46 17.98
C ILE A 887 19.91 55.60 17.02
N ARG A 888 19.51 55.26 15.80
CA ARG A 888 18.78 56.15 14.89
C ARG A 888 17.30 55.87 15.01
N ALA A 889 16.52 56.83 15.49
CA ALA A 889 15.06 56.79 15.47
C ALA A 889 14.54 57.62 14.29
N ASN A 890 13.61 57.08 13.51
CA ASN A 890 12.99 57.77 12.37
C ASN A 890 11.47 57.84 12.54
N ALA A 891 10.87 58.92 12.07
CA ALA A 891 9.43 58.94 11.79
C ALA A 891 9.09 58.03 10.59
N VAL A 892 7.91 57.42 10.61
CA VAL A 892 7.44 56.57 9.49
C VAL A 892 7.19 57.42 8.25
N ARG A 893 7.60 56.94 7.07
CA ARG A 893 7.48 57.63 5.78
C ARG A 893 6.69 56.82 4.74
N PRO A 894 6.17 57.49 3.68
CA PRO A 894 5.54 56.81 2.55
C PRO A 894 6.41 55.70 1.93
N ASP A 895 7.73 55.91 1.91
CA ASP A 895 8.69 54.93 1.39
C ASP A 895 8.71 53.65 2.22
N ASP A 896 8.58 53.72 3.56
CA ASP A 896 8.52 52.54 4.43
C ASP A 896 7.28 51.67 4.16
N VAL A 897 6.15 52.31 3.83
CA VAL A 897 4.88 51.64 3.53
C VAL A 897 4.93 51.02 2.13
N SER A 898 5.42 51.77 1.14
CA SER A 898 5.53 51.27 -0.24
C SER A 898 6.59 50.17 -0.38
N GLU A 899 7.66 50.18 0.44
CA GLU A 899 8.72 49.14 0.45
C GLU A 899 8.14 47.74 0.74
N ILE A 900 7.14 47.62 1.61
CA ILE A 900 6.47 46.35 1.91
C ILE A 900 5.31 46.02 0.95
N GLY A 901 5.12 46.84 -0.09
CA GLY A 901 4.12 46.68 -1.14
C GLY A 901 2.70 47.09 -0.72
N ARG A 902 2.59 48.01 0.24
CA ARG A 902 1.33 48.58 0.74
C ARG A 902 1.04 49.93 0.10
N ASP A 903 -0.22 50.35 0.13
CA ASP A 903 -0.61 51.66 -0.41
C ASP A 903 -0.24 52.73 0.62
N VAL A 904 0.52 53.73 0.19
CA VAL A 904 0.98 54.83 1.04
C VAL A 904 -0.18 55.56 1.72
N ASN A 905 -1.39 55.48 1.19
CA ASN A 905 -2.57 56.12 1.77
C ASN A 905 -3.18 55.34 2.94
N GLU A 906 -2.75 54.12 3.23
CA GLU A 906 -3.26 53.28 4.33
C GLU A 906 -2.78 53.75 5.72
N ARG A 907 -2.17 54.95 5.79
CA ARG A 907 -1.66 55.57 7.01
C ARG A 907 -1.48 57.08 6.82
N ASN A 908 -1.60 57.83 7.93
CA ASN A 908 -1.21 59.24 8.03
C ASN A 908 0.27 59.41 8.44
N TYR A 909 0.91 60.48 7.97
CA TYR A 909 2.33 60.80 8.24
C TYR A 909 2.46 62.16 8.94
N TYR A 910 3.55 62.33 9.69
CA TYR A 910 3.86 63.55 10.43
C TYR A 910 5.20 64.11 9.97
N GLU A 911 5.27 65.42 9.74
CA GLU A 911 6.44 66.17 9.25
C GLU A 911 6.67 67.41 10.14
N GLY A 912 7.92 67.87 10.29
CA GLY A 912 8.21 69.09 11.07
C GLY A 912 9.65 69.29 11.55
N GLY A 913 10.56 68.41 11.16
CA GLY A 913 11.97 68.41 11.54
C GLY A 913 12.29 67.74 12.89
N SER A 914 13.57 67.71 13.24
CA SER A 914 14.08 67.22 14.53
C SER A 914 14.64 68.33 15.42
N VAL A 915 14.63 68.13 16.73
CA VAL A 915 15.29 69.06 17.69
C VAL A 915 16.82 69.08 17.56
N GLN A 916 17.42 68.24 16.71
CA GLN A 916 18.86 68.18 16.46
C GLN A 916 19.30 68.94 15.20
N GLU A 917 18.38 69.33 14.31
CA GLU A 917 18.68 70.00 13.02
C GLU A 917 19.54 71.26 13.15
N ASP A 918 19.40 72.00 14.26
CA ASP A 918 20.09 73.27 14.49
C ASP A 918 21.42 73.09 15.27
N LYS A 919 21.85 71.84 15.54
CA LYS A 919 23.06 71.56 16.33
C LYS A 919 24.33 71.50 15.46
N PRO A 920 25.45 72.07 15.93
CA PRO A 920 26.75 71.93 15.26
C PRO A 920 27.12 70.46 15.04
N GLY A 921 27.63 70.12 13.84
CA GLY A 921 28.03 68.74 13.53
C GLY A 921 26.91 67.80 13.06
N TYR A 922 25.64 68.21 13.13
CA TYR A 922 24.52 67.50 12.53
C TYR A 922 24.52 67.71 10.99
N VAL A 923 24.55 66.63 10.20
CA VAL A 923 24.81 66.68 8.74
C VAL A 923 23.57 66.32 7.90
N ASP A 924 22.39 66.27 8.51
CA ASP A 924 21.14 65.90 7.84
C ASP A 924 20.16 67.08 7.95
N GLU A 925 20.16 67.95 6.94
CA GLU A 925 19.21 69.05 6.85
C GLU A 925 17.86 68.51 6.33
N ASP A 926 16.76 68.81 7.04
CA ASP A 926 15.36 68.52 6.69
C ASP A 926 14.83 67.08 6.90
N ASP A 927 15.32 66.32 7.89
CA ASP A 927 14.76 65.00 8.20
C ASP A 927 14.34 64.78 9.68
N ASP A 928 13.17 64.13 9.86
CA ASP A 928 12.58 63.83 11.17
C ASP A 928 13.28 62.64 11.86
N HIS A 929 14.61 62.57 11.82
CA HIS A 929 15.34 61.52 12.54
C HIS A 929 16.06 62.08 13.77
N LEU A 930 16.36 61.17 14.69
CA LEU A 930 17.10 61.44 15.92
C LEU A 930 18.22 60.43 16.07
N ILE A 931 19.39 60.88 16.48
CA ILE A 931 20.53 60.02 16.82
C ILE A 931 20.85 60.19 18.30
N VAL A 932 20.88 59.08 19.04
CA VAL A 932 21.30 59.06 20.45
C VAL A 932 22.33 57.96 20.74
N PRO A 933 23.26 58.17 21.70
CA PRO A 933 23.52 59.47 22.35
C PRO A 933 24.08 60.49 21.37
N GLU A 934 23.94 61.77 21.71
CA GLU A 934 24.51 62.85 20.90
C GLU A 934 26.03 62.73 20.83
N ASP A 935 26.62 63.08 19.69
CA ASP A 935 28.06 63.25 19.61
C ASP A 935 28.46 64.41 20.53
N ASP A 936 29.40 64.16 21.46
CA ASP A 936 29.86 65.20 22.39
C ASP A 936 30.56 66.32 21.61
N ASP A 937 29.89 67.48 21.52
CA ASP A 937 30.49 68.79 21.22
C ASP A 937 31.43 69.15 22.40
N ASP A 938 32.66 68.64 22.42
CA ASP A 938 33.84 69.30 23.02
C ASP A 938 35.08 68.37 22.98
N SER A 939 35.88 68.48 21.93
CA SER A 939 37.32 68.17 22.00
C SER A 939 38.14 69.43 21.76
N ASP A 940 37.95 70.43 22.62
CA ASP A 940 38.89 71.54 22.79
C ASP A 940 39.28 71.60 24.28
N SER A 941 40.28 70.81 24.65
CA SER A 941 40.99 70.96 25.93
C SER A 941 42.49 70.98 25.68
N ASP A 942 42.97 72.04 25.05
CA ASP A 942 44.29 72.59 25.37
C ASP A 942 44.21 73.18 26.79
N ALA A 943 44.69 72.41 27.78
CA ALA A 943 45.00 72.93 29.10
C ALA A 943 46.14 72.12 29.74
N ASP A 944 47.35 72.63 29.57
CA ASP A 944 48.51 72.30 30.40
C ASP A 944 48.18 72.54 31.89
N ALA A 945 48.40 71.52 32.73
CA ALA A 945 48.66 71.71 34.15
C ALA A 945 49.43 70.51 34.73
N ASP A 946 50.75 70.68 34.79
CA ASP A 946 51.62 69.93 35.70
C ASP A 946 51.16 70.15 37.15
N ALA A 947 51.05 69.06 37.91
CA ALA A 947 51.16 69.08 39.37
C ALA A 947 51.53 67.70 39.90
N ASP A 948 52.81 67.56 40.23
CA ASP A 948 53.40 66.47 41.00
C ASP A 948 52.72 66.33 42.37
N ALA A 949 52.49 65.09 42.80
CA ALA A 949 52.46 64.72 44.21
C ALA A 949 52.78 63.23 44.38
N ASP A 950 54.03 62.97 44.74
CA ASP A 950 54.55 61.70 45.23
C ASP A 950 53.76 61.19 46.45
N ALA A 951 53.52 59.88 46.49
CA ALA A 951 53.41 59.13 47.75
C ALA A 951 53.71 57.65 47.50
N ASP A 952 54.94 57.28 47.85
CA ASP A 952 55.47 55.93 47.94
C ASP A 952 54.59 55.02 48.82
N ALA A 953 54.42 53.76 48.40
CA ALA A 953 54.31 52.63 49.30
C ALA A 953 54.65 51.33 48.55
N ASP A 954 55.92 50.95 48.68
CA ASP A 954 56.48 49.65 48.32
C ASP A 954 55.71 48.50 49.02
N ALA A 955 55.49 47.42 48.28
CA ALA A 955 55.45 46.06 48.84
C ALA A 955 55.75 45.04 47.74
N ASP A 956 57.02 44.70 47.65
CA ASP A 956 57.56 43.55 46.93
C ASP A 956 56.84 42.24 47.31
N ALA A 957 56.57 41.41 46.30
CA ALA A 957 56.54 39.97 46.47
C ALA A 957 56.83 39.30 45.11
N ASP A 958 58.12 39.16 44.85
CA ASP A 958 58.68 38.24 43.86
C ASP A 958 58.17 36.80 44.11
N ALA A 959 57.78 36.12 43.04
CA ALA A 959 57.81 34.67 42.97
C ALA A 959 58.04 34.25 41.52
N ASP A 960 59.32 34.28 41.14
CA ASP A 960 59.86 33.56 40.00
C ASP A 960 59.55 32.06 40.12
N MET A 961 59.05 31.46 39.04
CA MET A 961 59.38 30.09 38.69
C MET A 961 59.42 29.98 37.17
N ASP A 962 60.63 30.12 36.65
CA ASP A 962 61.05 29.55 35.38
C ASP A 962 60.89 28.02 35.41
N ALA A 963 60.34 27.48 34.33
CA ALA A 963 60.63 26.11 33.92
C ALA A 963 60.47 26.01 32.39
N ASP A 964 61.55 26.34 31.71
CA ASP A 964 61.79 25.94 30.32
C ASP A 964 61.74 24.41 30.19
N ALA A 965 61.02 23.93 29.18
CA ALA A 965 61.29 22.63 28.57
C ALA A 965 60.84 22.66 27.11
N ASP A 966 61.79 23.05 26.25
CA ASP A 966 61.80 22.73 24.83
C ASP A 966 61.71 21.21 24.62
N ALA A 967 60.84 20.79 23.70
CA ALA A 967 61.01 19.54 22.97
C ALA A 967 60.26 19.63 21.63
N ASP A 968 61.00 20.02 20.60
CA ASP A 968 60.69 19.70 19.21
C ASP A 968 60.61 18.18 19.01
N ALA A 969 59.60 17.71 18.28
CA ALA A 969 59.70 16.51 17.46
C ALA A 969 58.62 16.51 16.37
N ASP A 970 59.09 16.67 15.14
CA ASP A 970 58.41 16.44 13.88
C ASP A 970 57.88 15.00 13.69
N ALA A 971 56.96 14.90 12.72
CA ALA A 971 56.80 13.84 11.71
C ALA A 971 55.64 12.83 11.84
N ASP A 972 54.76 12.98 10.84
CA ASP A 972 54.26 11.98 9.89
C ASP A 972 53.26 10.86 10.28
N ALA A 973 52.09 10.98 9.62
CA ALA A 973 51.36 9.98 8.83
C ALA A 973 51.12 8.55 9.37
N ASP A 974 49.83 8.20 9.54
CA ASP A 974 49.12 7.21 8.71
C ASP A 974 47.60 7.48 8.69
#